data_AF-A0A354FU86-F1
#
_entry.id   AF-A0A354FU86-F1
#
_cell.length_a   1.000
_cell.length_b   1.000
_cell.length_c   1.000
_cell.angle_alpha   90.00
_cell.angle_beta   90.00
_cell.angle_gamma   90.00
#
_symmetry.space_group_name_H-M   'P 1'
#
loop_
_entity.id
_entity.type
_entity.pdbx_description
1 polymer ?
#
loop_
_entity_poly.entity_id
_entity_poly.type
_entity_poly.pdbx_seq_one_letter_code
_entity_poly.pdbx_strand_id
1 'polypeptide(L)'
;EMPKKNDPLHEIEIALIRRWIEEGAKDDTPENARQRYDQEHPPVYTKPPVITSLDYSPDGSLLAISGFHEVLLQKADGSGEVARLVGLSERIESVRFSPDGSKLAVTGGLPGRMGEVQVWDVSKKELTLSAPVTFDTIYGAAWSPDGSKISFGCSDNSVRAIDAKTGKQVLFQGGHNGWVFDTAFNPKGDHVVSVSRDMTAKLTELATQRFIDNITSITPNALKGGMAAVVMHPTRDEIVVGGSDGVPKLYRIFRNTARKIGDDANLLLEFPPLEGRIFALDISKDARRIAAGSSLNGKGAIHIYEVNPEAQIPKEIAEIIKKPTHERNADMKAKLQKHFDSSIKTLATIPVPECGIFAVSFNPDGSTLAASGPDGLIRLVDVSTGKTSKSFLPVTISAPAKIAVKKAETRETQDKRSPLDSEQIPEGRSVVKLSVVPAGVIRIDNPYRYAQVVISAQLDSGDIIDVTRIAKKAASGNQAKISNTGIVRGVSNGKTHLEFSLAGRNIKVPVEVTGMNLDYIPAWTKDVNPVVARMGCNAGTCHGAKDGKNGFKLSLRGYDPIYDVRAFTDDISSRRVNLASPDDSLMLLKATSAVPHEGGQLTKPGDDYYKIIRAWIAQGAKLEENQTKVEKIEVFPLNPVVQNIGAMQQMRVIATYPGGETRDVTSEAVITSGNGEVAETVKGYPALVKVIRRGEAPILVRYEGAYAATTVTAMGDRSGFEWIDPPSFNPIDSLVAEKWKRMKILPSEISTDLDFVRRIHLDLTGLPPAVEKVKSFLADPRHSQVKRNELIDSLIGNPEFVEFWTNKWSDLLQVNRKFLAPEGAKLFREWIRKEVAENTPYDKFAQKIITATGSNKDNPPASYYKILRTPEDTMENTTHLFLATRFNCNKCHDHPFERWTQDNYYEMAAFFAQVGLKADPASGKNKIGGT
;
A
#
# COMPACT_ATOMS: atom_id res chain seq x y z
N GLU A 1 37.69 -10.84 -7.87
CA GLU A 1 36.58 -11.75 -8.24
C GLU A 1 35.29 -11.50 -7.47
N MET A 2 35.34 -10.97 -6.23
CA MET A 2 34.18 -10.34 -5.59
C MET A 2 34.58 -9.08 -4.79
N PRO A 3 33.71 -8.04 -4.77
CA PRO A 3 32.52 -7.92 -5.59
C PRO A 3 32.89 -7.53 -7.04
N LYS A 4 32.27 -8.21 -8.01
CA LYS A 4 32.54 -7.99 -9.44
C LYS A 4 31.92 -6.66 -9.86
N LYS A 5 32.74 -5.69 -10.29
CA LYS A 5 32.34 -4.33 -10.72
C LYS A 5 31.83 -3.39 -9.61
N ASN A 6 32.15 -3.65 -8.34
CA ASN A 6 31.86 -2.74 -7.23
C ASN A 6 33.14 -2.44 -6.44
N ASP A 7 33.04 -1.45 -5.55
CA ASP A 7 34.10 -1.12 -4.61
C ASP A 7 34.45 -2.32 -3.71
N PRO A 8 35.70 -2.41 -3.24
CA PRO A 8 36.08 -3.39 -2.22
C PRO A 8 35.17 -3.30 -0.99
N LEU A 9 34.95 -4.44 -0.32
CA LEU A 9 34.21 -4.48 0.93
C LEU A 9 34.82 -3.50 1.95
N HIS A 10 33.97 -2.77 2.66
CA HIS A 10 34.41 -1.85 3.70
C HIS A 10 35.03 -2.64 4.86
N GLU A 11 35.92 -2.00 5.63
CA GLU A 11 36.64 -2.67 6.72
C GLU A 11 35.72 -3.33 7.76
N ILE A 12 34.55 -2.74 8.01
CA ILE A 12 33.51 -3.30 8.90
C ILE A 12 32.92 -4.60 8.33
N GLU A 13 32.67 -4.66 7.02
CA GLU A 13 32.15 -5.85 6.35
C GLU A 13 33.20 -6.96 6.32
N ILE A 14 34.46 -6.60 6.07
CA ILE A 14 35.60 -7.52 6.16
C ILE A 14 35.74 -8.06 7.60
N ALA A 15 35.63 -7.20 8.62
CA ALA A 15 35.70 -7.62 10.02
C ALA A 15 34.55 -8.54 10.41
N LEU A 16 33.34 -8.30 9.90
CA LEU A 16 32.19 -9.18 10.10
C LEU A 16 32.42 -10.56 9.46
N ILE A 17 32.84 -10.59 8.20
CA ILE A 17 33.13 -11.85 7.48
C ILE A 17 34.26 -12.60 8.16
N ARG A 18 35.33 -11.89 8.58
CA ARG A 18 36.46 -12.49 9.31
C ARG A 18 35.99 -13.12 10.62
N ARG A 19 35.17 -12.41 11.41
CA ARG A 19 34.59 -12.95 12.64
C ARG A 19 33.74 -14.19 12.36
N TRP A 20 32.88 -14.15 11.34
CA TRP A 20 32.06 -15.31 10.98
C TRP A 20 32.92 -16.52 10.58
N ILE A 21 34.01 -16.31 9.82
CA ILE A 21 34.97 -17.35 9.48
C ILE A 21 35.68 -17.88 10.73
N GLU A 22 36.14 -17.00 11.62
CA GLU A 22 36.79 -17.36 12.89
C GLU A 22 35.87 -18.15 13.83
N GLU A 23 34.57 -17.84 13.82
CA GLU A 23 33.52 -18.56 14.55
C GLU A 23 33.10 -19.89 13.87
N GLY A 24 33.79 -20.27 12.78
CA GLY A 24 33.62 -21.55 12.10
C GLY A 24 32.70 -21.51 10.88
N ALA A 25 32.40 -20.34 10.34
CA ALA A 25 31.55 -20.13 9.16
C ALA A 25 30.22 -20.90 9.25
N LYS A 26 29.57 -20.84 10.42
CA LYS A 26 28.37 -21.60 10.71
C LYS A 26 27.27 -21.25 9.68
N ASP A 27 26.79 -22.27 8.97
CA ASP A 27 25.63 -22.16 8.10
C ASP A 27 24.38 -21.86 8.95
N ASP A 28 23.95 -20.61 8.94
CA ASP A 28 22.76 -20.11 9.60
C ASP A 28 21.61 -19.88 8.61
N THR A 29 21.69 -20.48 7.41
CA THR A 29 20.62 -20.46 6.42
C THR A 29 19.31 -20.87 7.10
N PRO A 30 18.27 -20.00 7.09
CA PRO A 30 16.98 -20.33 7.65
C PRO A 30 16.48 -21.67 7.09
N GLU A 31 15.88 -22.49 7.93
CA GLU A 31 15.47 -23.84 7.53
C GLU A 31 14.56 -23.80 6.28
N ASN A 32 13.74 -22.76 6.12
CA ASN A 32 12.86 -22.54 4.95
C ASN A 32 13.58 -22.04 3.68
N ALA A 33 14.89 -21.78 3.73
CA ALA A 33 15.69 -21.41 2.56
C ALA A 33 16.49 -22.60 1.99
N ARG A 34 16.48 -23.77 2.66
CA ARG A 34 17.14 -24.99 2.20
C ARG A 34 16.31 -25.72 1.14
N GLN A 35 16.97 -26.33 0.17
CA GLN A 35 16.32 -27.23 -0.79
C GLN A 35 15.91 -28.53 -0.06
N ARG A 36 14.63 -28.90 -0.15
CA ARG A 36 14.06 -30.04 0.59
C ARG A 36 13.39 -31.09 -0.27
N TYR A 37 13.18 -30.80 -1.56
CA TYR A 37 12.39 -31.63 -2.45
C TYR A 37 13.25 -32.12 -3.60
N ASP A 38 13.12 -33.41 -3.86
CA ASP A 38 13.67 -34.16 -4.99
C ASP A 38 12.67 -35.26 -5.38
N GLN A 39 13.03 -36.10 -6.34
CA GLN A 39 12.12 -37.13 -6.85
C GLN A 39 11.81 -38.20 -5.79
N GLU A 40 12.74 -38.47 -4.88
CA GLU A 40 12.61 -39.42 -3.77
C GLU A 40 11.81 -38.83 -2.59
N HIS A 41 11.84 -37.52 -2.42
CA HIS A 41 11.19 -36.75 -1.36
C HIS A 41 10.28 -35.68 -1.96
N PRO A 42 9.21 -36.07 -2.67
CA PRO A 42 8.34 -35.10 -3.31
C PRO A 42 7.55 -34.29 -2.27
N PRO A 43 7.06 -33.09 -2.64
CA PRO A 43 6.24 -32.26 -1.77
C PRO A 43 5.03 -33.01 -1.19
N VAL A 44 4.69 -32.70 0.07
CA VAL A 44 3.51 -33.25 0.74
C VAL A 44 2.51 -32.13 0.97
N TYR A 45 1.32 -32.27 0.38
CA TYR A 45 0.29 -31.24 0.45
C TYR A 45 -0.59 -31.43 1.68
N THR A 46 -0.59 -30.43 2.56
CA THR A 46 -1.62 -30.28 3.60
C THR A 46 -2.76 -29.37 3.15
N LYS A 47 -2.55 -28.64 2.05
CA LYS A 47 -3.52 -27.81 1.34
C LYS A 47 -3.26 -27.87 -0.16
N PRO A 48 -4.28 -27.66 -1.01
CA PRO A 48 -4.09 -27.63 -2.45
C PRO A 48 -3.08 -26.55 -2.88
N PRO A 49 -2.23 -26.82 -3.90
CA PRO A 49 -1.35 -25.80 -4.49
C PRO A 49 -2.14 -24.77 -5.29
N VAL A 50 -1.53 -23.59 -5.45
CA VAL A 50 -2.00 -22.60 -6.42
C VAL A 50 -1.64 -23.09 -7.82
N ILE A 51 -2.65 -23.28 -8.68
CA ILE A 51 -2.42 -23.67 -10.08
C ILE A 51 -2.29 -22.40 -10.91
N THR A 52 -1.11 -22.18 -11.45
CA THR A 52 -0.75 -21.04 -12.31
C THR A 52 -0.83 -21.38 -13.79
N SER A 53 -0.76 -22.66 -14.15
CA SER A 53 -0.74 -23.13 -15.53
C SER A 53 -1.19 -24.58 -15.62
N LEU A 54 -1.87 -24.88 -16.72
CA LEU A 54 -2.18 -26.24 -17.16
C LEU A 54 -2.16 -26.29 -18.68
N ASP A 55 -1.92 -27.46 -19.25
CA ASP A 55 -1.89 -27.68 -20.70
C ASP A 55 -2.24 -29.12 -21.05
N TYR A 56 -3.09 -29.32 -22.04
CA TYR A 56 -3.38 -30.66 -22.58
C TYR A 56 -2.28 -31.12 -23.53
N SER A 57 -1.97 -32.41 -23.52
CA SER A 57 -1.10 -32.98 -24.55
C SER A 57 -1.76 -32.90 -25.93
N PRO A 58 -1.00 -32.78 -27.04
CA PRO A 58 -1.56 -32.62 -28.38
C PRO A 58 -2.45 -33.78 -28.86
N ASP A 59 -2.30 -34.96 -28.27
CA ASP A 59 -3.12 -36.16 -28.50
C ASP A 59 -4.35 -36.24 -27.57
N GLY A 60 -4.47 -35.33 -26.61
CA GLY A 60 -5.58 -35.23 -25.66
C GLY A 60 -5.57 -36.31 -24.57
N SER A 61 -4.49 -37.07 -24.40
CA SER A 61 -4.42 -38.17 -23.43
C SER A 61 -3.97 -37.74 -22.02
N LEU A 62 -3.20 -36.64 -21.93
CA LEU A 62 -2.61 -36.14 -20.70
C LEU A 62 -2.98 -34.67 -20.43
N LEU A 63 -2.92 -34.29 -19.16
CA LEU A 63 -3.01 -32.91 -18.69
C LEU A 63 -1.82 -32.64 -17.75
N ALA A 64 -0.96 -31.70 -18.14
CA ALA A 64 0.13 -31.21 -17.30
C ALA A 64 -0.37 -30.04 -16.45
N ILE A 65 -0.05 -30.04 -15.16
CA ILE A 65 -0.57 -29.08 -14.18
C ILE A 65 0.58 -28.56 -13.32
N SER A 66 0.69 -27.24 -13.13
CA SER A 66 1.69 -26.69 -12.21
C SER A 66 1.34 -26.98 -10.74
N GLY A 67 2.31 -27.49 -9.99
CA GLY A 67 2.24 -27.69 -8.55
C GLY A 67 3.25 -26.81 -7.80
N PHE A 68 3.54 -27.19 -6.55
CA PHE A 68 4.63 -26.61 -5.76
C PHE A 68 5.87 -27.49 -5.94
N HIS A 69 6.99 -26.96 -6.43
CA HIS A 69 8.20 -27.74 -6.80
C HIS A 69 8.06 -28.82 -7.89
N GLU A 70 6.89 -28.96 -8.50
CA GLU A 70 6.66 -30.09 -9.39
C GLU A 70 5.58 -29.82 -10.44
N VAL A 71 5.65 -30.56 -11.53
CA VAL A 71 4.51 -30.72 -12.44
C VAL A 71 3.76 -32.00 -12.09
N LEU A 72 2.44 -31.87 -12.00
CA LEU A 72 1.51 -32.98 -11.80
C LEU A 72 1.00 -33.42 -13.18
N LEU A 73 1.40 -34.60 -13.63
CA LEU A 73 0.96 -35.16 -14.90
C LEU A 73 -0.21 -36.11 -14.65
N GLN A 74 -1.37 -35.76 -15.18
CA GLN A 74 -2.63 -36.46 -14.98
C GLN A 74 -3.15 -37.02 -16.31
N LYS A 75 -4.03 -38.02 -16.24
CA LYS A 75 -4.86 -38.37 -17.40
C LYS A 75 -5.80 -37.20 -17.72
N ALA A 76 -6.02 -36.93 -19.00
CA ALA A 76 -6.82 -35.80 -19.47
C ALA A 76 -8.26 -35.76 -18.91
N ASP A 77 -8.85 -36.93 -18.65
CA ASP A 77 -10.19 -37.08 -18.06
C ASP A 77 -10.21 -36.97 -16.52
N GLY A 78 -9.05 -36.73 -15.89
CA GLY A 78 -8.88 -36.69 -14.44
C GLY A 78 -9.12 -38.03 -13.75
N SER A 79 -9.02 -39.16 -14.46
CA SER A 79 -9.25 -40.49 -13.86
C SER A 79 -8.07 -41.00 -13.01
N GLY A 80 -6.92 -40.32 -13.04
CA GLY A 80 -5.84 -40.59 -12.11
C GLY A 80 -4.48 -40.00 -12.51
N GLU A 81 -3.58 -40.01 -11.53
CA GLU A 81 -2.20 -39.55 -11.64
C GLU A 81 -1.37 -40.46 -12.55
N VAL A 82 -0.55 -39.85 -13.40
CA VAL A 82 0.38 -40.55 -14.32
C VAL A 82 1.82 -40.41 -13.83
N ALA A 83 2.22 -39.22 -13.39
CA ALA A 83 3.54 -38.94 -12.85
C ALA A 83 3.58 -37.63 -12.05
N ARG A 84 4.56 -37.53 -11.16
CA ARG A 84 4.99 -36.29 -10.51
C ARG A 84 6.40 -35.98 -10.96
N LEU A 85 6.60 -34.83 -11.61
CA LEU A 85 7.89 -34.40 -12.15
C LEU A 85 8.48 -33.35 -11.21
N VAL A 86 9.37 -33.75 -10.31
CA VAL A 86 9.90 -32.86 -9.26
C VAL A 86 11.15 -32.15 -9.74
N GLY A 87 11.13 -30.81 -9.72
CA GLY A 87 12.22 -29.97 -10.22
C GLY A 87 12.67 -28.90 -9.22
N LEU A 88 13.65 -28.09 -9.63
CA LEU A 88 14.22 -27.05 -8.76
C LEU A 88 13.28 -25.87 -8.52
N SER A 89 12.43 -25.54 -9.49
CA SER A 89 11.49 -24.43 -9.43
C SER A 89 10.45 -24.57 -8.31
N GLU A 90 10.64 -23.86 -7.19
CA GLU A 90 9.64 -23.66 -6.13
C GLU A 90 8.27 -23.27 -6.69
N ARG A 91 8.28 -22.29 -7.60
CA ARG A 91 7.09 -21.75 -8.23
C ARG A 91 7.18 -21.91 -9.73
N ILE A 92 6.33 -22.78 -10.28
CA ILE A 92 6.13 -22.95 -11.71
C ILE A 92 5.10 -21.91 -12.16
N GLU A 93 5.40 -21.18 -13.24
CA GLU A 93 4.49 -20.18 -13.82
C GLU A 93 3.88 -20.68 -15.14
N SER A 94 4.57 -21.56 -15.89
CA SER A 94 4.00 -22.15 -17.11
C SER A 94 4.43 -23.60 -17.33
N VAL A 95 3.50 -24.41 -17.84
CA VAL A 95 3.74 -25.76 -18.38
C VAL A 95 3.19 -25.83 -19.80
N ARG A 96 3.98 -26.31 -20.76
CA ARG A 96 3.56 -26.42 -22.18
C ARG A 96 4.12 -27.67 -22.84
N PHE A 97 3.26 -28.49 -23.42
CA PHE A 97 3.71 -29.60 -24.27
C PHE A 97 4.34 -29.08 -25.55
N SER A 98 5.38 -29.76 -26.04
CA SER A 98 5.90 -29.53 -27.38
C SER A 98 4.83 -29.87 -28.43
N PRO A 99 4.91 -29.32 -29.65
CA PRO A 99 3.90 -29.57 -30.69
C PRO A 99 3.66 -31.05 -31.02
N ASP A 100 4.68 -31.90 -30.83
CA ASP A 100 4.61 -33.36 -31.02
C ASP A 100 4.24 -34.13 -29.73
N GLY A 101 4.11 -33.46 -28.60
CA GLY A 101 3.82 -34.04 -27.29
C GLY A 101 4.95 -34.83 -26.64
N SER A 102 6.13 -34.94 -27.28
CA SER A 102 7.24 -35.74 -26.76
C SER A 102 7.97 -35.08 -25.59
N LYS A 103 7.84 -33.76 -25.46
CA LYS A 103 8.51 -32.95 -24.44
C LYS A 103 7.52 -32.05 -23.70
N LEU A 104 7.90 -31.66 -22.50
CA LEU A 104 7.21 -30.66 -21.70
C LEU A 104 8.19 -29.55 -21.29
N ALA A 105 7.88 -28.32 -21.67
CA ALA A 105 8.57 -27.13 -21.18
C ALA A 105 7.93 -26.67 -19.87
N VAL A 106 8.78 -26.35 -18.89
CA VAL A 106 8.35 -25.81 -17.60
C VAL A 106 9.16 -24.56 -17.33
N THR A 107 8.49 -23.43 -17.11
CA THR A 107 9.15 -22.17 -16.74
C THR A 107 8.70 -21.73 -15.35
N GLY A 108 9.64 -21.20 -14.58
CA GLY A 108 9.40 -20.81 -13.20
C GLY A 108 10.69 -20.40 -12.50
N GLY A 109 10.76 -20.68 -11.20
CA GLY A 109 11.99 -20.57 -10.43
C GLY A 109 11.77 -20.38 -8.93
N LEU A 110 12.74 -19.75 -8.29
CA LEU A 110 12.74 -19.39 -6.87
C LEU A 110 12.45 -17.88 -6.75
N PRO A 111 11.26 -17.47 -6.24
CA PRO A 111 10.90 -16.07 -6.20
C PRO A 111 11.94 -15.18 -5.49
N GLY A 112 12.44 -14.19 -6.22
CA GLY A 112 13.47 -13.23 -5.81
C GLY A 112 14.90 -13.79 -5.77
N ARG A 113 15.16 -14.98 -6.30
CA ARG A 113 16.47 -15.65 -6.26
C ARG A 113 16.93 -16.21 -7.61
N MET A 114 16.04 -16.85 -8.37
CA MET A 114 16.42 -17.56 -9.61
C MET A 114 15.21 -17.78 -10.51
N GLY A 115 15.42 -17.76 -11.83
CA GLY A 115 14.47 -18.22 -12.83
C GLY A 115 15.10 -19.23 -13.77
N GLU A 116 14.34 -20.24 -14.17
CA GLU A 116 14.82 -21.34 -14.99
C GLU A 116 13.78 -21.84 -15.99
N VAL A 117 14.29 -22.43 -17.07
CA VAL A 117 13.53 -23.26 -18.00
C VAL A 117 13.96 -24.71 -17.82
N GLN A 118 12.98 -25.60 -17.66
CA GLN A 118 13.18 -27.05 -17.68
C GLN A 118 12.54 -27.67 -18.93
N VAL A 119 13.12 -28.75 -19.43
CA VAL A 119 12.54 -29.58 -20.49
C VAL A 119 12.54 -31.04 -20.05
N TRP A 120 11.36 -31.63 -20.01
CA TRP A 120 11.14 -33.02 -19.62
C TRP A 120 10.84 -33.89 -20.84
N ASP A 121 11.34 -35.11 -20.86
CA ASP A 121 10.86 -36.17 -21.74
C ASP A 121 9.60 -36.77 -21.13
N VAL A 122 8.46 -36.64 -21.82
CA VAL A 122 7.15 -37.02 -21.29
C VAL A 122 7.04 -38.53 -21.11
N SER A 123 7.59 -39.30 -22.06
CA SER A 123 7.50 -40.75 -22.05
C SER A 123 8.37 -41.37 -20.96
N LYS A 124 9.58 -40.83 -20.77
CA LYS A 124 10.54 -41.31 -19.78
C LYS A 124 10.30 -40.72 -18.40
N LYS A 125 9.57 -39.60 -18.31
CA LYS A 125 9.35 -38.84 -17.07
C LYS A 125 10.67 -38.34 -16.48
N GLU A 126 11.59 -37.94 -17.36
CA GLU A 126 12.96 -37.55 -17.01
C GLU A 126 13.26 -36.11 -17.40
N LEU A 127 13.98 -35.40 -16.54
CA LEU A 127 14.47 -34.06 -16.82
C LEU A 127 15.62 -34.15 -17.84
N THR A 128 15.44 -33.55 -19.01
CA THR A 128 16.45 -33.53 -20.09
C THR A 128 17.25 -32.24 -20.17
N LEU A 129 16.72 -31.15 -19.62
CA LEU A 129 17.39 -29.84 -19.52
C LEU A 129 16.88 -29.09 -18.30
N SER A 130 17.78 -28.48 -17.53
CA SER A 130 17.48 -27.37 -16.60
C SER A 130 18.46 -26.24 -16.89
N ALA A 131 17.93 -25.07 -17.23
CA ALA A 131 18.70 -23.91 -17.65
C ALA A 131 18.32 -22.68 -16.79
N PRO A 132 19.17 -22.30 -15.82
CA PRO A 132 19.03 -21.04 -15.10
C PRO A 132 19.32 -19.85 -16.04
N VAL A 133 18.43 -18.86 -16.06
CA VAL A 133 18.49 -17.75 -17.03
C VAL A 133 18.41 -16.36 -16.40
N THR A 134 17.88 -16.25 -15.18
CA THR A 134 17.64 -14.98 -14.46
C THR A 134 17.79 -15.16 -12.94
N PHE A 135 17.80 -14.04 -12.20
CA PHE A 135 17.86 -13.99 -10.73
C PHE A 135 16.49 -13.88 -10.06
N ASP A 136 15.43 -14.16 -10.82
CA ASP A 136 14.06 -14.16 -10.34
C ASP A 136 13.20 -15.00 -11.30
N THR A 137 12.03 -15.44 -10.83
CA THR A 137 11.07 -16.24 -11.58
C THR A 137 10.79 -15.65 -12.97
N ILE A 138 10.78 -16.53 -13.98
CA ILE A 138 10.35 -16.21 -15.34
C ILE A 138 8.91 -16.67 -15.59
N TYR A 139 8.27 -16.11 -16.61
CA TYR A 139 6.85 -16.31 -16.90
C TYR A 139 6.63 -16.69 -18.36
N GLY A 140 5.49 -17.31 -18.64
CA GLY A 140 5.16 -17.79 -19.98
C GLY A 140 6.07 -18.92 -20.45
N ALA A 141 5.58 -19.66 -21.43
CA ALA A 141 6.38 -20.61 -22.17
C ALA A 141 5.73 -20.74 -23.54
N ALA A 142 6.51 -20.63 -24.61
CA ALA A 142 6.01 -20.96 -25.95
C ALA A 142 7.05 -21.74 -26.73
N TRP A 143 6.64 -22.88 -27.26
CA TRP A 143 7.43 -23.65 -28.20
C TRP A 143 7.42 -22.99 -29.57
N SER A 144 8.56 -23.00 -30.26
CA SER A 144 8.56 -22.79 -31.70
C SER A 144 7.77 -23.92 -32.37
N PRO A 145 7.14 -23.67 -33.54
CA PRO A 145 6.33 -24.68 -34.24
C PRO A 145 7.09 -25.97 -34.58
N ASP A 146 8.41 -25.89 -34.76
CA ASP A 146 9.31 -27.03 -34.98
C ASP A 146 9.75 -27.75 -33.70
N GLY A 147 9.33 -27.30 -32.53
CA GLY A 147 9.69 -27.86 -31.21
C GLY A 147 11.14 -27.65 -30.80
N SER A 148 11.92 -26.84 -31.52
CA SER A 148 13.37 -26.70 -31.26
C SER A 148 13.72 -25.60 -30.25
N LYS A 149 12.83 -24.63 -29.99
CA LYS A 149 13.08 -23.45 -29.17
C LYS A 149 11.93 -23.19 -28.21
N ILE A 150 12.25 -22.54 -27.09
CA ILE A 150 11.28 -22.11 -26.07
C ILE A 150 11.50 -20.62 -25.80
N SER A 151 10.46 -19.81 -25.96
CA SER A 151 10.45 -18.39 -25.56
C SER A 151 9.73 -18.19 -24.23
N PHE A 152 10.12 -17.15 -23.51
CA PHE A 152 9.61 -16.81 -22.17
C PHE A 152 9.86 -15.33 -21.82
N GLY A 153 9.06 -14.81 -20.90
CA GLY A 153 9.15 -13.46 -20.33
C GLY A 153 9.89 -13.42 -18.99
N CYS A 154 10.56 -12.30 -18.70
CA CYS A 154 11.36 -12.13 -17.50
C CYS A 154 10.93 -10.90 -16.67
N SER A 155 11.17 -10.94 -15.35
CA SER A 155 10.96 -9.81 -14.44
C SER A 155 12.04 -8.72 -14.52
N ASP A 156 13.11 -8.96 -15.27
CA ASP A 156 14.13 -7.95 -15.63
C ASP A 156 13.75 -7.14 -16.89
N ASN A 157 12.46 -7.19 -17.27
CA ASN A 157 11.86 -6.54 -18.44
C ASN A 157 12.34 -7.10 -19.80
N SER A 158 13.03 -8.25 -19.81
CA SER A 158 13.46 -8.89 -21.05
C SER A 158 12.51 -9.99 -21.53
N VAL A 159 12.50 -10.18 -22.84
CA VAL A 159 11.97 -11.35 -23.54
C VAL A 159 13.15 -12.18 -24.00
N ARG A 160 13.10 -13.50 -23.78
CA ARG A 160 14.20 -14.38 -24.15
C ARG A 160 13.68 -15.65 -24.80
N ALA A 161 14.57 -16.34 -25.51
CA ALA A 161 14.33 -17.70 -25.99
C ALA A 161 15.61 -18.52 -25.92
N ILE A 162 15.46 -19.82 -25.72
CA ILE A 162 16.56 -20.80 -25.69
C ILE A 162 16.33 -21.90 -26.73
N ASP A 163 17.42 -22.52 -27.17
CA ASP A 163 17.40 -23.82 -27.82
C ASP A 163 17.01 -24.90 -26.78
N ALA A 164 15.97 -25.66 -27.06
CA ALA A 164 15.36 -26.59 -26.12
C ALA A 164 16.21 -27.83 -25.80
N LYS A 165 17.25 -28.10 -26.61
CA LYS A 165 18.17 -29.23 -26.41
C LYS A 165 19.40 -28.81 -25.61
N THR A 166 19.93 -27.63 -25.89
CA THR A 166 21.23 -27.19 -25.35
C THR A 166 21.11 -26.14 -24.25
N GLY A 167 19.94 -25.53 -24.08
CA GLY A 167 19.72 -24.41 -23.16
C GLY A 167 20.39 -23.10 -23.59
N LYS A 168 21.02 -23.05 -24.77
CA LYS A 168 21.69 -21.84 -25.26
C LYS A 168 20.66 -20.77 -25.60
N GLN A 169 20.87 -19.56 -25.10
CA GLN A 169 20.06 -18.41 -25.45
C GLN A 169 20.18 -18.08 -26.94
N VAL A 170 19.04 -18.01 -27.63
CA VAL A 170 18.92 -17.67 -29.06
C VAL A 170 18.19 -16.35 -29.28
N LEU A 171 17.55 -15.79 -28.25
CA LEU A 171 16.92 -14.47 -28.27
C LEU A 171 17.13 -13.74 -26.93
N PHE A 172 17.45 -12.46 -26.99
CA PHE A 172 17.37 -11.52 -25.89
C PHE A 172 16.86 -10.17 -26.39
N GLN A 173 15.79 -9.66 -25.80
CA GLN A 173 15.22 -8.36 -26.12
C GLN A 173 14.70 -7.64 -24.86
N GLY A 174 15.37 -6.56 -24.45
CA GLY A 174 15.03 -5.72 -23.29
C GLY A 174 14.16 -4.52 -23.60
N GLY A 175 13.16 -4.66 -24.47
CA GLY A 175 12.38 -3.56 -25.05
C GLY A 175 11.17 -3.14 -24.22
N HIS A 176 10.84 -3.87 -23.15
CA HIS A 176 9.73 -3.56 -22.25
C HIS A 176 10.16 -2.63 -21.11
N ASN A 177 9.20 -1.88 -20.57
CA ASN A 177 9.38 -1.01 -19.40
C ASN A 177 8.79 -1.63 -18.12
N GLY A 178 8.48 -2.92 -18.15
CA GLY A 178 7.88 -3.67 -17.05
C GLY A 178 7.99 -5.17 -17.29
N TRP A 179 7.62 -5.95 -16.28
CA TRP A 179 7.75 -7.41 -16.29
C TRP A 179 6.99 -8.02 -17.47
N VAL A 180 7.63 -8.95 -18.17
CA VAL A 180 7.02 -9.71 -19.25
C VAL A 180 6.38 -10.95 -18.66
N PHE A 181 5.07 -11.12 -18.88
CA PHE A 181 4.29 -12.19 -18.26
C PHE A 181 4.05 -13.38 -19.17
N ASP A 182 4.03 -13.19 -20.49
CA ASP A 182 3.75 -14.29 -21.40
C ASP A 182 4.31 -14.03 -22.81
N THR A 183 4.49 -15.10 -23.58
CA THR A 183 5.08 -15.07 -24.93
C THR A 183 4.40 -16.06 -25.86
N ALA A 184 4.39 -15.76 -27.16
CA ALA A 184 3.92 -16.69 -28.18
C ALA A 184 4.78 -16.63 -29.45
N PHE A 185 5.07 -17.78 -30.06
CA PHE A 185 5.67 -17.85 -31.39
C PHE A 185 4.60 -17.68 -32.47
N ASN A 186 4.93 -17.02 -33.58
CA ASN A 186 4.07 -17.01 -34.75
C ASN A 186 4.08 -18.37 -35.47
N PRO A 187 3.10 -18.68 -36.35
CA PRO A 187 2.99 -20.00 -37.00
C PRO A 187 4.23 -20.40 -37.82
N LYS A 188 4.99 -19.42 -38.31
CA LYS A 188 6.25 -19.65 -39.04
C LYS A 188 7.44 -19.90 -38.11
N GLY A 189 7.36 -19.50 -36.84
CA GLY A 189 8.43 -19.66 -35.85
C GLY A 189 9.58 -18.65 -35.96
N ASP A 190 9.44 -17.60 -36.76
CA ASP A 190 10.46 -16.58 -36.98
C ASP A 190 10.26 -15.30 -36.16
N HIS A 191 9.12 -15.15 -35.48
CA HIS A 191 8.81 -14.04 -34.60
C HIS A 191 8.28 -14.50 -33.24
N VAL A 192 8.59 -13.70 -32.21
CA VAL A 192 8.07 -13.86 -30.84
C VAL A 192 7.25 -12.63 -30.49
N VAL A 193 6.04 -12.87 -30.00
CA VAL A 193 5.20 -11.88 -29.34
C VAL A 193 5.38 -11.98 -27.84
N SER A 194 5.39 -10.84 -27.15
CA SER A 194 5.45 -10.76 -25.70
C SER A 194 4.43 -9.77 -25.14
N VAL A 195 3.87 -10.06 -23.96
CA VAL A 195 2.98 -9.16 -23.23
C VAL A 195 3.54 -8.79 -21.86
N SER A 196 3.28 -7.55 -21.43
CA SER A 196 3.94 -6.99 -20.24
C SER A 196 3.02 -6.15 -19.36
N ARG A 197 3.46 -6.04 -18.10
CA ARG A 197 2.96 -5.07 -17.12
C ARG A 197 3.03 -3.62 -17.60
N ASP A 198 3.90 -3.32 -18.57
CA ASP A 198 3.98 -2.01 -19.23
C ASP A 198 2.80 -1.71 -20.17
N MET A 199 1.78 -2.57 -20.17
CA MET A 199 0.53 -2.44 -20.92
C MET A 199 0.67 -2.76 -22.41
N THR A 200 1.84 -3.22 -22.87
CA THR A 200 2.07 -3.46 -24.30
C THR A 200 2.16 -4.93 -24.67
N ALA A 201 1.73 -5.23 -25.90
CA ALA A 201 2.16 -6.42 -26.63
C ALA A 201 3.22 -6.00 -27.67
N LYS A 202 4.37 -6.68 -27.70
CA LYS A 202 5.49 -6.36 -28.59
C LYS A 202 5.83 -7.52 -29.52
N LEU A 203 6.19 -7.19 -30.75
CA LEU A 203 6.66 -8.13 -31.76
C LEU A 203 8.18 -8.03 -31.91
N THR A 204 8.87 -9.17 -31.87
CA THR A 204 10.32 -9.27 -32.03
C THR A 204 10.65 -10.31 -33.10
N GLU A 205 11.53 -9.97 -34.04
CA GLU A 205 12.06 -10.92 -35.02
C GLU A 205 13.17 -11.77 -34.38
N LEU A 206 13.05 -13.09 -34.46
CA LEU A 206 13.92 -14.02 -33.77
C LEU A 206 15.37 -13.95 -34.28
N ALA A 207 15.53 -13.97 -35.61
CA ALA A 207 16.85 -14.09 -36.24
C ALA A 207 17.76 -12.89 -35.96
N THR A 208 17.19 -11.69 -35.91
CA THR A 208 17.92 -10.43 -35.70
C THR A 208 17.80 -9.91 -34.28
N GLN A 209 16.91 -10.50 -33.46
CA GLN A 209 16.53 -10.04 -32.11
C GLN A 209 15.95 -8.61 -32.10
N ARG A 210 15.55 -8.11 -33.28
CA ARG A 210 15.08 -6.75 -33.47
C ARG A 210 13.65 -6.60 -32.99
N PHE A 211 13.40 -5.57 -32.19
CA PHE A 211 12.06 -5.09 -31.92
C PHE A 211 11.42 -4.55 -33.21
N ILE A 212 10.25 -5.09 -33.58
CA ILE A 212 9.55 -4.78 -34.82
C ILE A 212 8.43 -3.76 -34.60
N ASP A 213 7.51 -4.03 -33.67
CA ASP A 213 6.33 -3.18 -33.44
C ASP A 213 5.83 -3.31 -31.99
N ASN A 214 5.23 -2.25 -31.45
CA ASN A 214 4.22 -2.42 -30.39
C ASN A 214 2.92 -2.75 -31.13
N ILE A 215 2.43 -3.98 -30.94
CA ILE A 215 1.24 -4.49 -31.59
C ILE A 215 0.02 -3.71 -31.11
N THR A 216 -0.05 -3.44 -29.80
CA THR A 216 -1.12 -2.67 -29.17
C THR A 216 -0.85 -1.16 -29.19
N SER A 217 -1.90 -0.36 -29.03
CA SER A 217 -1.79 1.10 -28.93
C SER A 217 -0.85 1.55 -27.80
N ILE A 218 -0.04 2.58 -28.08
CA ILE A 218 0.76 3.30 -27.08
C ILE A 218 0.07 4.59 -26.60
N THR A 219 -1.19 4.78 -26.99
CA THR A 219 -1.94 6.01 -26.71
C THR A 219 -2.35 6.04 -25.23
N PRO A 220 -2.12 7.16 -24.52
CA PRO A 220 -2.61 7.33 -23.16
C PRO A 220 -4.12 7.03 -23.08
N ASN A 221 -4.52 6.22 -22.10
CA ASN A 221 -5.90 5.79 -21.83
C ASN A 221 -6.56 4.86 -22.86
N ALA A 222 -5.88 4.50 -23.96
CA ALA A 222 -6.42 3.50 -24.90
C ALA A 222 -6.38 2.08 -24.31
N LEU A 223 -5.35 1.79 -23.52
CA LEU A 223 -5.24 0.56 -22.74
C LEU A 223 -5.40 0.90 -21.25
N LYS A 224 -5.95 -0.04 -20.47
CA LYS A 224 -6.15 0.14 -19.02
C LYS A 224 -5.45 -0.98 -18.27
N GLY A 225 -4.30 -0.64 -17.65
CA GLY A 225 -3.45 -1.56 -16.89
C GLY A 225 -2.66 -2.57 -17.73
N GLY A 226 -1.85 -3.37 -17.05
CA GLY A 226 -0.90 -4.32 -17.68
C GLY A 226 -1.58 -5.50 -18.37
N MET A 227 -0.90 -6.09 -19.35
CA MET A 227 -1.30 -7.32 -20.04
C MET A 227 -0.64 -8.54 -19.39
N ALA A 228 -1.38 -9.63 -19.26
CA ALA A 228 -0.95 -10.82 -18.51
C ALA A 228 -0.86 -12.10 -19.35
N ALA A 229 -1.69 -12.25 -20.38
CA ALA A 229 -1.75 -13.47 -21.20
C ALA A 229 -1.75 -13.16 -22.70
N VAL A 230 -1.11 -14.03 -23.48
CA VAL A 230 -1.14 -13.98 -24.94
C VAL A 230 -1.22 -15.39 -25.53
N VAL A 231 -2.05 -15.57 -26.54
CA VAL A 231 -2.09 -16.81 -27.33
C VAL A 231 -2.06 -16.48 -28.82
N MET A 232 -1.27 -17.24 -29.58
CA MET A 232 -1.17 -17.11 -31.04
C MET A 232 -2.26 -17.92 -31.72
N HIS A 233 -2.83 -17.36 -32.79
CA HIS A 233 -3.71 -18.10 -33.68
C HIS A 233 -2.95 -19.27 -34.34
N PRO A 234 -3.47 -20.50 -34.36
CA PRO A 234 -2.74 -21.69 -34.82
C PRO A 234 -2.11 -21.57 -36.23
N THR A 235 -2.78 -20.84 -37.14
CA THR A 235 -2.37 -20.75 -38.55
C THR A 235 -2.20 -19.33 -39.10
N ARG A 236 -2.49 -18.28 -38.31
CA ARG A 236 -2.47 -16.88 -38.78
C ARG A 236 -1.56 -16.05 -37.89
N ASP A 237 -1.02 -14.98 -38.45
CA ASP A 237 -0.22 -13.98 -37.74
C ASP A 237 -1.12 -13.03 -36.92
N GLU A 238 -1.91 -13.62 -36.03
CA GLU A 238 -2.90 -12.97 -35.18
C GLU A 238 -2.77 -13.49 -33.74
N ILE A 239 -3.00 -12.63 -32.76
CA ILE A 239 -2.91 -12.96 -31.33
C ILE A 239 -4.16 -12.53 -30.60
N VAL A 240 -4.51 -13.28 -29.56
CA VAL A 240 -5.44 -12.82 -28.53
C VAL A 240 -4.63 -12.42 -27.31
N VAL A 241 -4.91 -11.22 -26.77
CA VAL A 241 -4.27 -10.70 -25.57
C VAL A 241 -5.32 -10.37 -24.51
N GLY A 242 -4.93 -10.49 -23.25
CA GLY A 242 -5.80 -10.25 -22.09
C GLY A 242 -5.02 -9.64 -20.93
N GLY A 243 -5.69 -8.81 -20.13
CA GLY A 243 -5.04 -8.13 -19.02
C GLY A 243 -5.99 -7.46 -18.03
N SER A 244 -5.54 -6.33 -17.49
CA SER A 244 -6.16 -5.68 -16.33
C SER A 244 -7.55 -5.08 -16.60
N ASP A 245 -7.94 -4.92 -17.85
CA ASP A 245 -9.21 -4.33 -18.26
C ASP A 245 -10.34 -5.34 -18.39
N GLY A 246 -10.05 -6.64 -18.25
CA GLY A 246 -11.04 -7.70 -18.34
C GLY A 246 -11.56 -7.95 -19.75
N VAL A 247 -10.95 -7.36 -20.79
CA VAL A 247 -11.42 -7.44 -22.18
C VAL A 247 -10.40 -8.19 -23.03
N PRO A 248 -10.68 -9.44 -23.44
CA PRO A 248 -9.87 -10.11 -24.45
C PRO A 248 -9.92 -9.32 -25.76
N LYS A 249 -8.78 -9.24 -26.47
CA LYS A 249 -8.70 -8.51 -27.75
C LYS A 249 -7.90 -9.31 -28.77
N LEU A 250 -8.40 -9.37 -29.99
CA LEU A 250 -7.73 -10.00 -31.13
C LEU A 250 -6.99 -8.93 -31.94
N TYR A 251 -5.70 -9.15 -32.18
CA TYR A 251 -4.82 -8.28 -32.94
C TYR A 251 -4.16 -9.03 -34.09
N ARG A 252 -3.92 -8.34 -35.22
CA ARG A 252 -2.88 -8.77 -36.17
C ARG A 252 -1.51 -8.40 -35.61
N ILE A 253 -0.48 -9.22 -35.83
CA ILE A 253 0.87 -8.90 -35.33
C ILE A 253 1.66 -8.04 -36.33
N PHE A 254 1.42 -8.20 -37.63
CA PHE A 254 2.05 -7.39 -38.67
C PHE A 254 1.19 -6.19 -39.02
N ARG A 255 1.79 -5.00 -38.88
CA ARG A 255 1.14 -3.74 -39.17
C ARG A 255 1.03 -3.51 -40.68
N ASN A 256 -0.16 -3.17 -41.14
CA ASN A 256 -0.45 -2.90 -42.56
C ASN A 256 -0.59 -1.40 -42.87
N THR A 257 -0.24 -0.53 -41.91
CA THR A 257 -0.39 0.92 -41.99
C THR A 257 0.86 1.62 -41.45
N ALA A 258 1.08 2.88 -41.86
CA ALA A 258 2.09 3.70 -41.20
C ALA A 258 1.68 4.01 -39.75
N ARG A 259 2.65 3.98 -38.83
CA ARG A 259 2.41 4.30 -37.42
C ARG A 259 2.03 5.77 -37.24
N LYS A 260 0.95 6.02 -36.51
CA LYS A 260 0.46 7.34 -36.10
C LYS A 260 0.26 7.38 -34.60
N ILE A 261 0.62 8.49 -33.98
CA ILE A 261 0.33 8.71 -32.56
C ILE A 261 -1.19 8.66 -32.38
N GLY A 262 -1.67 7.91 -31.39
CA GLY A 262 -3.11 7.76 -31.17
C GLY A 262 -3.77 6.56 -31.84
N ASP A 263 -3.07 5.81 -32.70
CA ASP A 263 -3.65 4.67 -33.42
C ASP A 263 -3.73 3.39 -32.60
N ASP A 264 -4.68 2.53 -32.97
CA ASP A 264 -4.74 1.13 -32.57
C ASP A 264 -5.05 0.27 -33.80
N ALA A 265 -4.24 0.46 -34.85
CA ALA A 265 -4.54 -0.02 -36.21
C ALA A 265 -4.45 -1.56 -36.37
N ASN A 266 -3.86 -2.24 -35.39
CA ASN A 266 -3.72 -3.69 -35.38
C ASN A 266 -4.90 -4.40 -34.70
N LEU A 267 -5.74 -3.68 -33.95
CA LEU A 267 -6.92 -4.24 -33.28
C LEU A 267 -7.93 -4.70 -34.33
N LEU A 268 -8.32 -5.97 -34.24
CA LEU A 268 -9.30 -6.60 -35.11
C LEU A 268 -10.67 -6.71 -34.43
N LEU A 269 -10.69 -7.21 -33.20
CA LEU A 269 -11.91 -7.43 -32.42
C LEU A 269 -11.68 -7.17 -30.93
N GLU A 270 -12.70 -6.62 -30.25
CA GLU A 270 -12.82 -6.61 -28.79
C GLU A 270 -13.91 -7.58 -28.35
N PHE A 271 -13.60 -8.41 -27.36
CA PHE A 271 -14.53 -9.44 -26.87
C PHE A 271 -15.40 -8.87 -25.74
N PRO A 272 -16.61 -9.43 -25.54
CA PRO A 272 -17.40 -9.10 -24.37
C PRO A 272 -16.58 -9.27 -23.07
N PRO A 273 -16.56 -8.28 -22.16
CA PRO A 273 -15.69 -8.29 -20.98
C PRO A 273 -16.06 -9.39 -19.98
N LEU A 274 -15.06 -9.85 -19.21
CA LEU A 274 -15.25 -10.57 -17.95
C LEU A 274 -15.13 -9.60 -16.76
N GLU A 275 -15.71 -9.97 -15.63
CA GLU A 275 -15.41 -9.29 -14.37
C GLU A 275 -13.95 -9.60 -13.94
N GLY A 276 -13.18 -8.55 -13.63
CA GLY A 276 -11.81 -8.70 -13.14
C GLY A 276 -10.72 -8.71 -14.20
N ARG A 277 -9.48 -8.95 -13.75
CA ARG A 277 -8.30 -8.99 -14.63
C ARG A 277 -8.17 -10.37 -15.26
N ILE A 278 -7.84 -10.43 -16.53
CA ILE A 278 -7.57 -11.70 -17.22
C ILE A 278 -6.16 -12.18 -16.82
N PHE A 279 -6.07 -13.44 -16.40
CA PHE A 279 -4.80 -14.10 -16.08
C PHE A 279 -4.47 -15.21 -17.08
N ALA A 280 -5.48 -15.78 -17.75
CA ALA A 280 -5.29 -16.87 -18.68
C ALA A 280 -6.13 -16.70 -19.95
N LEU A 281 -5.54 -17.11 -21.07
CA LEU A 281 -6.19 -17.22 -22.36
C LEU A 281 -5.80 -18.55 -23.00
N ASP A 282 -6.72 -19.10 -23.78
CA ASP A 282 -6.39 -20.19 -24.70
C ASP A 282 -7.26 -20.13 -25.95
N ILE A 283 -6.76 -20.73 -27.03
CA ILE A 283 -7.47 -20.86 -28.31
C ILE A 283 -7.54 -22.34 -28.70
N SER A 284 -8.74 -22.80 -29.04
CA SER A 284 -8.93 -24.15 -29.58
C SER A 284 -8.12 -24.38 -30.84
N LYS A 285 -7.74 -25.63 -31.10
CA LYS A 285 -6.90 -26.04 -32.25
C LYS A 285 -7.49 -25.66 -33.61
N ASP A 286 -8.82 -25.65 -33.73
CA ASP A 286 -9.54 -25.23 -34.95
C ASP A 286 -9.71 -23.69 -35.07
N ALA A 287 -9.24 -22.95 -34.07
CA ALA A 287 -9.33 -21.50 -33.93
C ALA A 287 -10.75 -20.92 -33.86
N ARG A 288 -11.77 -21.75 -33.59
CA ARG A 288 -13.18 -21.31 -33.51
C ARG A 288 -13.61 -20.93 -32.10
N ARG A 289 -12.83 -21.29 -31.09
CA ARG A 289 -13.10 -21.03 -29.68
C ARG A 289 -11.94 -20.33 -29.01
N ILE A 290 -12.27 -19.35 -28.17
CA ILE A 290 -11.34 -18.67 -27.27
C ILE A 290 -11.90 -18.78 -25.87
N ALA A 291 -11.04 -19.07 -24.90
CA ALA A 291 -11.38 -19.06 -23.47
C ALA A 291 -10.58 -17.99 -22.75
N ALA A 292 -11.17 -17.38 -21.73
CA ALA A 292 -10.53 -16.44 -20.85
C ALA A 292 -10.89 -16.73 -19.39
N GLY A 293 -9.88 -16.70 -18.52
CA GLY A 293 -10.02 -16.82 -17.07
C GLY A 293 -9.61 -15.52 -16.37
N SER A 294 -10.43 -15.06 -15.42
CA SER A 294 -10.18 -13.81 -14.68
C SER A 294 -10.20 -13.98 -13.16
N SER A 295 -9.72 -12.95 -12.46
CA SER A 295 -9.87 -12.78 -11.01
C SER A 295 -10.15 -11.33 -10.62
N LEU A 296 -11.04 -11.13 -9.65
CA LEU A 296 -11.28 -9.88 -8.95
C LEU A 296 -11.56 -10.15 -7.47
N ASN A 297 -10.66 -9.70 -6.60
CA ASN A 297 -10.81 -9.79 -5.14
C ASN A 297 -11.06 -11.24 -4.68
N GLY A 298 -10.31 -12.20 -5.25
CA GLY A 298 -10.44 -13.62 -4.95
C GLY A 298 -11.63 -14.33 -5.60
N LYS A 299 -12.42 -13.67 -6.46
CA LYS A 299 -13.51 -14.29 -7.23
C LYS A 299 -13.14 -14.36 -8.70
N GLY A 300 -13.42 -15.48 -9.35
CA GLY A 300 -13.07 -15.71 -10.74
C GLY A 300 -14.27 -15.75 -11.68
N ALA A 301 -13.97 -15.65 -12.97
CA ALA A 301 -14.92 -15.93 -14.04
C ALA A 301 -14.21 -16.63 -15.21
N ILE A 302 -14.97 -17.45 -15.93
CA ILE A 302 -14.55 -18.08 -17.19
C ILE A 302 -15.53 -17.68 -18.27
N HIS A 303 -15.03 -17.10 -19.36
CA HIS A 303 -15.83 -16.90 -20.58
C HIS A 303 -15.28 -17.77 -21.69
N ILE A 304 -16.21 -18.34 -22.48
CA ILE A 304 -15.91 -19.10 -23.68
C ILE A 304 -16.62 -18.40 -24.84
N TYR A 305 -15.85 -18.07 -25.87
CA TYR A 305 -16.30 -17.34 -27.04
C TYR A 305 -16.21 -18.22 -28.28
N GLU A 306 -17.18 -18.05 -29.17
CA GLU A 306 -17.19 -18.54 -30.54
C GLU A 306 -16.83 -17.38 -31.47
N VAL A 307 -15.80 -17.58 -32.30
CA VAL A 307 -15.36 -16.62 -33.32
C VAL A 307 -15.45 -17.29 -34.68
N ASN A 308 -15.91 -16.54 -35.69
CA ASN A 308 -15.89 -17.02 -37.05
C ASN A 308 -14.48 -16.85 -37.65
N PRO A 309 -13.73 -17.94 -37.92
CA PRO A 309 -12.37 -17.85 -38.42
C PRO A 309 -12.28 -17.29 -39.86
N GLU A 310 -13.38 -17.30 -40.61
CA GLU A 310 -13.46 -16.85 -42.01
C GLU A 310 -14.05 -15.43 -42.15
N ALA A 311 -14.41 -14.77 -41.04
CA ALA A 311 -15.01 -13.44 -41.08
C ALA A 311 -14.00 -12.40 -41.61
N GLN A 312 -14.25 -11.87 -42.81
CA GLN A 312 -13.50 -10.74 -43.35
C GLN A 312 -13.97 -9.44 -42.69
N ILE A 313 -13.01 -8.58 -42.34
CA ILE A 313 -13.31 -7.23 -41.83
C ILE A 313 -13.93 -6.42 -42.97
N PRO A 314 -15.18 -5.93 -42.85
CA PRO A 314 -15.81 -5.14 -43.90
C PRO A 314 -14.97 -3.89 -44.23
N LYS A 315 -14.95 -3.48 -45.51
CA LYS A 315 -14.13 -2.36 -45.99
C LYS A 315 -14.36 -1.07 -45.18
N GLU A 316 -15.62 -0.78 -44.84
CA GLU A 316 -15.96 0.38 -44.00
C GLU A 316 -15.31 0.30 -42.62
N ILE A 317 -15.35 -0.86 -41.97
CA ILE A 317 -14.73 -1.10 -40.66
C ILE A 317 -13.20 -0.99 -40.78
N ALA A 318 -12.60 -1.57 -41.83
CA ALA A 318 -11.17 -1.47 -42.07
C ALA A 318 -10.70 -0.02 -42.21
N GLU A 319 -11.46 0.84 -42.89
CA GLU A 319 -11.16 2.27 -43.00
C GLU A 319 -11.30 3.01 -41.65
N ILE A 320 -12.23 2.60 -40.78
CA ILE A 320 -12.36 3.16 -39.43
C ILE A 320 -11.16 2.74 -38.56
N ILE A 321 -10.74 1.48 -38.60
CA ILE A 321 -9.60 0.95 -37.82
C ILE A 321 -8.30 1.73 -38.15
N LYS A 322 -8.09 2.09 -39.42
CA LYS A 322 -6.93 2.90 -39.86
C LYS A 322 -6.87 4.31 -39.26
N LYS A 323 -7.99 4.85 -38.77
CA LYS A 323 -8.03 6.17 -38.15
C LYS A 323 -7.51 6.11 -36.70
N PRO A 324 -6.70 7.09 -36.27
CA PRO A 324 -6.34 7.26 -34.86
C PRO A 324 -7.59 7.29 -33.97
N THR A 325 -7.50 6.69 -32.79
CA THR A 325 -8.63 6.49 -31.87
C THR A 325 -9.32 7.81 -31.48
N HIS A 326 -8.55 8.90 -31.37
CA HIS A 326 -9.04 10.25 -31.07
C HIS A 326 -9.77 10.94 -32.23
N GLU A 327 -9.58 10.49 -33.47
CA GLU A 327 -10.28 11.01 -34.66
C GLU A 327 -11.59 10.25 -34.95
N ARG A 328 -11.87 9.17 -34.20
CA ARG A 328 -13.11 8.38 -34.36
C ARG A 328 -14.27 9.11 -33.67
N ASN A 329 -15.21 9.59 -34.46
CA ASN A 329 -16.45 10.21 -33.95
C ASN A 329 -17.41 9.14 -33.37
N ALA A 330 -18.54 9.58 -32.80
CA ALA A 330 -19.50 8.68 -32.16
C ALA A 330 -20.07 7.61 -33.12
N ASP A 331 -20.37 7.97 -34.38
CA ASP A 331 -20.84 7.03 -35.41
C ASP A 331 -19.81 5.94 -35.71
N MET A 332 -18.55 6.32 -35.90
CA MET A 332 -17.46 5.38 -36.15
C MET A 332 -17.26 4.41 -34.99
N LYS A 333 -17.34 4.90 -33.75
CA LYS A 333 -17.25 4.07 -32.55
C LYS A 333 -18.43 3.09 -32.46
N ALA A 334 -19.64 3.54 -32.73
CA ALA A 334 -20.83 2.69 -32.73
C ALA A 334 -20.76 1.60 -33.81
N LYS A 335 -20.27 1.92 -35.01
CA LYS A 335 -20.06 0.94 -36.09
C LYS A 335 -19.01 -0.11 -35.74
N LEU A 336 -17.90 0.29 -35.13
CA LEU A 336 -16.89 -0.64 -34.62
C LEU A 336 -17.49 -1.58 -33.57
N GLN A 337 -18.19 -1.03 -32.57
CA GLN A 337 -18.81 -1.84 -31.53
C GLN A 337 -19.80 -2.84 -32.11
N LYS A 338 -20.67 -2.41 -33.02
CA LYS A 338 -21.60 -3.30 -33.72
C LYS A 338 -20.90 -4.42 -34.49
N HIS A 339 -19.75 -4.13 -35.12
CA HIS A 339 -18.95 -5.16 -35.79
C HIS A 339 -18.39 -6.17 -34.79
N PHE A 340 -17.85 -5.72 -33.65
CA PHE A 340 -17.36 -6.61 -32.60
C PHE A 340 -18.48 -7.50 -32.05
N ASP A 341 -19.61 -6.92 -31.69
CA ASP A 341 -20.77 -7.62 -31.13
C ASP A 341 -21.36 -8.66 -32.09
N SER A 342 -21.29 -8.42 -33.40
CA SER A 342 -21.80 -9.36 -34.42
C SER A 342 -20.79 -10.42 -34.85
N SER A 343 -19.51 -10.24 -34.55
CA SER A 343 -18.43 -11.17 -34.96
C SER A 343 -18.10 -12.19 -33.88
N ILE A 344 -18.60 -12.00 -32.66
CA ILE A 344 -18.28 -12.82 -31.49
C ILE A 344 -19.58 -13.27 -30.84
N LYS A 345 -19.66 -14.55 -30.52
CA LYS A 345 -20.75 -15.10 -29.73
C LYS A 345 -20.20 -15.65 -28.42
N THR A 346 -20.65 -15.15 -27.28
CA THR A 346 -20.35 -15.74 -25.98
C THR A 346 -21.14 -17.05 -25.84
N LEU A 347 -20.44 -18.18 -25.78
CA LEU A 347 -21.05 -19.50 -25.59
C LEU A 347 -21.38 -19.77 -24.12
N ALA A 348 -20.48 -19.37 -23.23
CA ALA A 348 -20.64 -19.56 -21.80
C ALA A 348 -20.01 -18.42 -21.00
N THR A 349 -20.68 -18.07 -19.91
CA THR A 349 -20.19 -17.19 -18.84
C THR A 349 -20.36 -17.94 -17.53
N ILE A 350 -19.25 -18.28 -16.89
CA ILE A 350 -19.20 -19.18 -15.74
C ILE A 350 -18.58 -18.42 -14.56
N PRO A 351 -19.39 -17.93 -13.60
CA PRO A 351 -18.85 -17.35 -12.38
C PRO A 351 -18.22 -18.43 -11.49
N VAL A 352 -17.10 -18.11 -10.87
CA VAL A 352 -16.39 -18.97 -9.90
C VAL A 352 -16.20 -18.15 -8.62
N PRO A 353 -17.24 -18.02 -7.78
CA PRO A 353 -17.20 -17.13 -6.62
C PRO A 353 -16.22 -17.60 -5.52
N GLU A 354 -15.74 -18.84 -5.59
CA GLU A 354 -14.87 -19.43 -4.58
C GLU A 354 -13.40 -19.05 -4.73
N CYS A 355 -12.94 -18.75 -5.96
CA CYS A 355 -11.54 -18.43 -6.26
C CYS A 355 -11.37 -17.72 -7.62
N GLY A 356 -10.25 -17.02 -7.81
CA GLY A 356 -9.81 -16.56 -9.13
C GLY A 356 -9.49 -17.71 -10.10
N ILE A 357 -9.44 -17.43 -11.41
CA ILE A 357 -9.00 -18.37 -12.44
C ILE A 357 -7.70 -17.88 -13.06
N PHE A 358 -6.62 -18.66 -12.86
CA PHE A 358 -5.28 -18.32 -13.33
C PHE A 358 -4.80 -19.16 -14.50
N ALA A 359 -5.49 -20.25 -14.83
CA ALA A 359 -5.13 -21.11 -15.95
C ALA A 359 -6.38 -21.67 -16.65
N VAL A 360 -6.32 -21.71 -17.98
CA VAL A 360 -7.29 -22.38 -18.84
C VAL A 360 -6.56 -23.10 -19.98
N SER A 361 -7.08 -24.24 -20.45
CA SER A 361 -6.58 -24.95 -21.65
C SER A 361 -7.68 -25.80 -22.26
N PHE A 362 -7.83 -25.74 -23.59
CA PHE A 362 -8.72 -26.58 -24.35
C PHE A 362 -8.11 -27.97 -24.56
N ASN A 363 -8.95 -29.00 -24.45
CA ASN A 363 -8.62 -30.29 -25.03
C ASN A 363 -8.43 -30.12 -26.55
N PRO A 364 -7.52 -30.86 -27.21
CA PRO A 364 -7.29 -30.75 -28.65
C PRO A 364 -8.54 -30.93 -29.53
N ASP A 365 -9.57 -31.62 -29.05
CA ASP A 365 -10.85 -31.78 -29.75
C ASP A 365 -11.78 -30.54 -29.65
N GLY A 366 -11.45 -29.58 -28.79
CA GLY A 366 -12.21 -28.35 -28.54
C GLY A 366 -13.53 -28.55 -27.77
N SER A 367 -13.83 -29.76 -27.30
CA SER A 367 -15.09 -30.10 -26.61
C SER A 367 -15.06 -29.76 -25.13
N THR A 368 -13.88 -29.86 -24.51
CA THR A 368 -13.66 -29.69 -23.07
C THR A 368 -12.61 -28.62 -22.81
N LEU A 369 -12.84 -27.78 -21.80
CA LEU A 369 -11.91 -26.79 -21.28
C LEU A 369 -11.51 -27.17 -19.85
N ALA A 370 -10.21 -27.31 -19.57
CA ALA A 370 -9.70 -27.37 -18.21
C ALA A 370 -9.51 -25.94 -17.68
N ALA A 371 -9.91 -25.67 -16.44
CA ALA A 371 -9.69 -24.40 -15.75
C ALA A 371 -9.31 -24.61 -14.28
N SER A 372 -8.43 -23.75 -13.75
CA SER A 372 -8.00 -23.81 -12.35
C SER A 372 -7.44 -22.47 -11.83
N GLY A 373 -7.18 -22.42 -10.53
CA GLY A 373 -6.69 -21.24 -9.84
C GLY A 373 -6.10 -21.55 -8.44
N PRO A 374 -6.21 -20.62 -7.47
CA PRO A 374 -5.53 -20.73 -6.18
C PRO A 374 -6.14 -21.78 -5.23
N ASP A 375 -7.29 -22.35 -5.55
CA ASP A 375 -7.93 -23.42 -4.77
C ASP A 375 -7.43 -24.82 -5.13
N GLY A 376 -6.57 -24.95 -6.15
CA GLY A 376 -6.02 -26.23 -6.59
C GLY A 376 -6.97 -27.11 -7.39
N LEU A 377 -8.23 -26.72 -7.57
CA LEU A 377 -9.27 -27.57 -8.14
C LEU A 377 -9.27 -27.49 -9.67
N ILE A 378 -9.00 -28.61 -10.32
CA ILE A 378 -9.14 -28.73 -11.78
C ILE A 378 -10.61 -28.90 -12.11
N ARG A 379 -11.14 -28.00 -12.93
CA ARG A 379 -12.52 -28.01 -13.44
C ARG A 379 -12.49 -28.37 -14.91
N LEU A 380 -13.13 -29.47 -15.29
CA LEU A 380 -13.35 -29.85 -16.68
C LEU A 380 -14.73 -29.33 -17.09
N VAL A 381 -14.75 -28.40 -18.05
CA VAL A 381 -15.94 -27.66 -18.47
C VAL A 381 -16.30 -28.08 -19.89
N ASP A 382 -17.53 -28.48 -20.11
CA ASP A 382 -18.07 -28.69 -21.45
C ASP A 382 -18.21 -27.34 -22.17
N VAL A 383 -17.53 -27.19 -23.31
CA VAL A 383 -17.39 -25.91 -24.04
C VAL A 383 -18.72 -25.43 -24.61
N SER A 384 -19.62 -26.36 -24.94
CA SER A 384 -20.90 -26.04 -25.58
C SER A 384 -21.96 -25.56 -24.60
N THR A 385 -21.94 -26.08 -23.38
CA THR A 385 -22.94 -25.82 -22.33
C THR A 385 -22.43 -24.93 -21.21
N GLY A 386 -21.12 -24.80 -21.05
CA GLY A 386 -20.47 -24.13 -19.92
C GLY A 386 -20.60 -24.89 -18.60
N LYS A 387 -21.12 -26.13 -18.60
CA LYS A 387 -21.28 -26.92 -17.39
C LYS A 387 -19.99 -27.64 -17.03
N THR A 388 -19.64 -27.63 -15.75
CA THR A 388 -18.54 -28.45 -15.24
C THR A 388 -18.94 -29.92 -15.27
N SER A 389 -18.29 -30.73 -16.10
CA SER A 389 -18.51 -32.17 -16.23
C SER A 389 -17.83 -32.95 -15.10
N LYS A 390 -16.69 -32.45 -14.62
CA LYS A 390 -15.92 -33.06 -13.52
C LYS A 390 -15.05 -32.01 -12.82
N SER A 391 -14.87 -32.19 -11.52
CA SER A 391 -13.86 -31.46 -10.75
C SER A 391 -13.03 -32.42 -9.90
N PHE A 392 -11.72 -32.18 -9.80
CA PHE A 392 -10.82 -33.01 -8.99
C PHE A 392 -9.60 -32.23 -8.51
N LEU A 393 -9.02 -32.67 -7.39
CA LEU A 393 -7.70 -32.20 -6.95
C LEU A 393 -6.62 -33.06 -7.61
N PRO A 394 -5.55 -32.47 -8.16
CA PRO A 394 -4.47 -33.21 -8.83
C PRO A 394 -3.45 -33.77 -7.85
N VAL A 395 -3.68 -33.62 -6.53
CA VAL A 395 -2.81 -34.06 -5.45
C VAL A 395 -3.62 -34.72 -4.34
N THR A 396 -2.97 -35.61 -3.59
CA THR A 396 -3.53 -36.12 -2.33
C THR A 396 -3.26 -35.13 -1.20
N ILE A 397 -4.33 -34.68 -0.53
CA ILE A 397 -4.21 -33.87 0.68
C ILE A 397 -4.00 -34.80 1.87
N SER A 398 -2.79 -34.77 2.42
CA SER A 398 -2.49 -35.47 3.65
C SER A 398 -3.14 -34.72 4.81
N ALA A 399 -3.66 -35.45 5.80
CA ALA A 399 -3.93 -34.85 7.09
C ALA A 399 -2.64 -34.12 7.51
N PRO A 400 -2.72 -32.86 8.00
CA PRO A 400 -1.52 -32.21 8.49
C PRO A 400 -0.88 -33.21 9.45
N ALA A 401 0.33 -33.67 9.14
CA ALA A 401 1.13 -34.40 10.10
C ALA A 401 1.00 -33.54 11.34
N LYS A 402 0.39 -34.06 12.43
CA LYS A 402 0.23 -33.31 13.68
C LYS A 402 1.59 -32.70 13.84
N ILE A 403 1.72 -31.39 13.60
CA ILE A 403 3.00 -30.71 13.71
C ILE A 403 3.34 -31.12 15.11
N ALA A 404 4.38 -31.96 15.29
CA ALA A 404 4.81 -32.34 16.61
C ALA A 404 5.00 -30.98 17.22
N VAL A 405 4.08 -30.58 18.11
CA VAL A 405 4.00 -29.21 18.60
C VAL A 405 5.35 -29.09 19.24
N LYS A 406 6.30 -28.48 18.53
CA LYS A 406 7.69 -28.42 18.95
C LYS A 406 7.55 -27.75 20.29
N LYS A 407 7.75 -28.56 21.33
CA LYS A 407 7.26 -28.35 22.70
C LYS A 407 7.33 -26.87 22.97
N ALA A 408 6.17 -26.17 23.00
CA ALA A 408 6.08 -24.73 22.78
C ALA A 408 7.36 -24.07 23.24
N GLU A 409 8.27 -23.75 22.29
CA GLU A 409 9.57 -23.18 22.64
C GLU A 409 9.27 -22.11 23.65
N THR A 410 9.87 -22.23 24.84
CA THR A 410 9.53 -21.43 26.02
C THR A 410 9.29 -20.03 25.53
N ARG A 411 8.02 -19.58 25.56
CA ARG A 411 7.65 -18.24 25.12
C ARG A 411 8.39 -17.29 26.04
N GLU A 412 9.56 -16.87 25.59
CA GLU A 412 10.24 -15.71 26.10
C GLU A 412 9.36 -14.54 25.73
N THR A 413 9.30 -13.54 26.61
CA THR A 413 8.80 -12.25 26.19
C THR A 413 9.73 -11.80 25.06
N GLN A 414 9.27 -11.79 23.81
CA GLN A 414 10.07 -11.33 22.64
C GLN A 414 10.62 -9.91 22.85
N ASP A 415 10.08 -9.19 23.84
CA ASP A 415 10.75 -8.08 24.47
C ASP A 415 12.01 -8.51 25.25
N LYS A 416 13.10 -8.70 24.50
CA LYS A 416 14.47 -8.94 25.01
C LYS A 416 15.22 -7.64 25.33
N ARG A 417 14.53 -6.49 25.36
CA ARG A 417 15.19 -5.19 25.55
C ARG A 417 15.62 -5.06 27.01
N SER A 418 16.89 -4.75 27.21
CA SER A 418 17.45 -4.50 28.54
C SER A 418 16.79 -3.26 29.16
N PRO A 419 16.68 -3.18 30.49
CA PRO A 419 16.37 -1.92 31.15
C PRO A 419 17.39 -0.86 30.72
N LEU A 420 16.94 0.39 30.60
CA LEU A 420 17.87 1.50 30.37
C LEU A 420 18.51 1.82 31.72
N ASP A 421 19.83 1.63 31.82
CA ASP A 421 20.60 1.69 33.08
C ASP A 421 20.56 3.06 33.79
N SER A 422 19.99 4.09 33.16
CA SER A 422 19.96 5.46 33.65
C SER A 422 18.74 5.85 34.50
N GLU A 423 17.75 4.97 34.70
CA GLU A 423 16.53 5.33 35.43
C GLU A 423 16.62 5.06 36.93
N GLN A 424 16.39 6.11 37.73
CA GLN A 424 16.37 6.06 39.20
C GLN A 424 15.30 6.98 39.77
N ILE A 425 14.93 6.75 41.03
CA ILE A 425 14.12 7.73 41.79
C ILE A 425 14.97 9.02 41.91
N PRO A 426 14.40 10.21 41.67
CA PRO A 426 15.14 11.46 41.78
C PRO A 426 15.83 11.59 43.16
N GLU A 427 17.06 12.13 43.15
CA GLU A 427 17.85 12.29 44.37
C GLU A 427 17.10 13.12 45.42
N GLY A 428 17.16 12.70 46.69
CA GLY A 428 16.47 13.36 47.80
C GLY A 428 14.95 13.19 47.82
N ARG A 429 14.36 12.35 46.97
CA ARG A 429 12.91 12.07 46.94
C ARG A 429 12.57 10.68 47.45
N SER A 430 11.42 10.57 48.11
CA SER A 430 10.86 9.30 48.58
C SER A 430 9.53 8.96 47.89
N VAL A 431 9.23 7.66 47.76
CA VAL A 431 7.98 7.17 47.15
C VAL A 431 6.88 7.06 48.20
N VAL A 432 5.81 7.82 48.01
CA VAL A 432 4.63 7.84 48.88
C VAL A 432 3.61 6.78 48.46
N LYS A 433 3.35 6.66 47.15
CA LYS A 433 2.32 5.76 46.62
C LYS A 433 2.73 5.19 45.27
N LEU A 434 2.39 3.93 45.02
CA LEU A 434 2.44 3.31 43.70
C LEU A 434 1.03 3.21 43.10
N SER A 435 0.94 3.43 41.79
CA SER A 435 -0.25 3.18 40.99
C SER A 435 0.12 2.40 39.73
N VAL A 436 -0.87 1.71 39.17
CA VAL A 436 -0.70 0.86 37.99
C VAL A 436 -1.89 1.01 37.07
N VAL A 437 -1.63 1.07 35.76
CA VAL A 437 -2.65 1.07 34.72
C VAL A 437 -2.35 -0.07 33.74
N PRO A 438 -3.33 -0.94 33.43
CA PRO A 438 -4.69 -0.98 33.99
C PRO A 438 -4.70 -1.43 35.46
N ALA A 439 -5.61 -0.86 36.26
CA ALA A 439 -5.79 -1.22 37.67
C ALA A 439 -6.72 -2.44 37.87
N GLY A 440 -7.55 -2.76 36.87
CA GLY A 440 -8.46 -3.91 36.88
C GLY A 440 -7.83 -5.22 36.42
N VAL A 441 -8.65 -6.26 36.26
CA VAL A 441 -8.20 -7.57 35.75
C VAL A 441 -7.66 -7.44 34.33
N ILE A 442 -6.40 -7.83 34.13
CA ILE A 442 -5.80 -7.98 32.81
C ILE A 442 -6.30 -9.30 32.22
N ARG A 443 -6.96 -9.25 31.06
CA ARG A 443 -7.45 -10.44 30.35
C ARG A 443 -6.62 -10.67 29.09
N ILE A 444 -6.13 -11.90 28.94
CA ILE A 444 -5.41 -12.36 27.75
C ILE A 444 -6.10 -13.61 27.26
N ASP A 445 -6.77 -13.53 26.12
CA ASP A 445 -7.69 -14.55 25.63
C ASP A 445 -7.18 -15.32 24.41
N ASN A 446 -6.03 -14.93 23.86
CA ASN A 446 -5.37 -15.67 22.79
C ASN A 446 -3.85 -15.47 22.80
N PRO A 447 -3.12 -16.34 22.09
CA PRO A 447 -1.67 -16.39 22.14
C PRO A 447 -0.92 -15.10 21.73
N TYR A 448 -1.55 -14.15 21.04
CA TYR A 448 -0.91 -12.92 20.51
C TYR A 448 -1.43 -11.64 21.17
N ARG A 449 -2.39 -11.76 22.10
CA ARG A 449 -2.85 -10.63 22.92
C ARG A 449 -1.87 -10.37 24.06
N TYR A 450 -1.74 -9.10 24.39
CA TYR A 450 -0.90 -8.62 25.49
C TYR A 450 -1.59 -7.42 26.15
N ALA A 451 -1.05 -7.00 27.29
CA ALA A 451 -1.41 -5.72 27.90
C ALA A 451 -0.14 -4.95 28.25
N GLN A 452 -0.08 -3.67 27.89
CA GLN A 452 0.94 -2.77 28.39
C GLN A 452 0.53 -2.30 29.78
N VAL A 453 1.41 -2.49 30.75
CA VAL A 453 1.28 -1.92 32.09
C VAL A 453 2.13 -0.66 32.19
N VAL A 454 1.56 0.40 32.75
CA VAL A 454 2.29 1.62 33.15
C VAL A 454 2.24 1.71 34.66
N ILE A 455 3.41 1.77 35.30
CA ILE A 455 3.54 1.88 36.75
C ILE A 455 4.02 3.30 37.05
N SER A 456 3.33 3.98 37.96
CA SER A 456 3.68 5.34 38.38
C SER A 456 3.94 5.40 39.88
N ALA A 457 4.88 6.24 40.28
CA ALA A 457 5.15 6.55 41.67
C ALA A 457 4.80 8.01 41.96
N GLN A 458 4.01 8.24 43.01
CA GLN A 458 3.82 9.56 43.59
C GLN A 458 4.95 9.79 44.61
N LEU A 459 5.68 10.88 44.45
CA LEU A 459 6.77 11.30 45.33
C LEU A 459 6.24 12.17 46.48
N ASP A 460 7.08 12.40 47.49
CA ASP A 460 6.80 13.32 48.61
C ASP A 460 6.55 14.78 48.19
N SER A 461 7.06 15.21 47.03
CA SER A 461 6.71 16.50 46.40
C SER A 461 5.27 16.57 45.89
N GLY A 462 4.59 15.44 45.75
CA GLY A 462 3.35 15.31 45.00
C GLY A 462 3.55 15.03 43.51
N ASP A 463 4.80 15.05 43.01
CA ASP A 463 5.09 14.71 41.60
C ASP A 463 4.78 13.24 41.30
N ILE A 464 4.38 12.97 40.06
CA ILE A 464 4.14 11.62 39.56
C ILE A 464 5.21 11.30 38.53
N ILE A 465 5.95 10.21 38.73
CA ILE A 465 6.98 9.74 37.80
C ILE A 465 6.64 8.35 37.26
N ASP A 466 7.03 8.08 36.01
CA ASP A 466 7.02 6.73 35.46
C ASP A 466 8.10 5.89 36.15
N VAL A 467 7.71 4.75 36.69
CA VAL A 467 8.61 3.78 37.32
C VAL A 467 8.46 2.39 36.73
N THR A 468 7.88 2.29 35.53
CA THR A 468 7.55 1.02 34.88
C THR A 468 8.78 0.13 34.76
N ARG A 469 9.92 0.71 34.38
CA ARG A 469 11.16 -0.03 34.11
C ARG A 469 11.96 -0.35 35.38
N ILE A 470 11.89 0.50 36.41
CA ILE A 470 12.65 0.34 37.68
C ILE A 470 11.90 -0.41 38.78
N ALA A 471 10.57 -0.49 38.73
CA ALA A 471 9.80 -1.28 39.68
C ALA A 471 10.15 -2.77 39.54
N LYS A 472 10.38 -3.45 40.67
CA LYS A 472 10.53 -4.90 40.72
C LYS A 472 9.19 -5.55 40.38
N LYS A 473 9.24 -6.55 39.51
CA LYS A 473 8.06 -7.25 38.96
C LYS A 473 8.14 -8.71 39.37
N ALA A 474 7.05 -9.25 39.89
CA ALA A 474 6.91 -10.67 40.19
C ALA A 474 5.53 -11.17 39.74
N ALA A 475 5.41 -12.46 39.49
CA ALA A 475 4.13 -13.12 39.23
C ALA A 475 3.93 -14.23 40.26
N SER A 476 2.71 -14.39 40.78
CA SER A 476 2.39 -15.44 41.76
C SER A 476 2.36 -16.86 41.15
N GLY A 477 2.43 -16.97 39.83
CA GLY A 477 2.32 -18.21 39.07
C GLY A 477 2.93 -18.08 37.67
N ASN A 478 2.91 -19.17 36.89
CA ASN A 478 3.54 -19.25 35.57
C ASN A 478 2.59 -18.95 34.40
N GLN A 479 1.33 -18.60 34.67
CA GLN A 479 0.28 -18.38 33.66
C GLN A 479 0.56 -17.15 32.79
N ALA A 480 1.23 -16.13 33.34
CA ALA A 480 1.59 -14.91 32.63
C ALA A 480 3.02 -14.50 32.92
N LYS A 481 3.66 -13.86 31.95
CA LYS A 481 4.97 -13.22 32.09
C LYS A 481 4.85 -11.73 31.80
N ILE A 482 5.74 -10.95 32.40
CA ILE A 482 5.84 -9.52 32.19
C ILE A 482 7.25 -9.14 31.77
N SER A 483 7.37 -8.30 30.74
CA SER A 483 8.67 -7.78 30.29
C SER A 483 9.15 -6.62 31.17
N ASN A 484 10.42 -6.25 31.02
CA ASN A 484 10.99 -5.09 31.71
C ASN A 484 10.26 -3.77 31.36
N THR A 485 9.76 -3.65 30.13
CA THR A 485 9.01 -2.47 29.69
C THR A 485 7.53 -2.50 30.10
N GLY A 486 7.06 -3.57 30.76
CA GLY A 486 5.69 -3.67 31.29
C GLY A 486 4.71 -4.42 30.37
N ILE A 487 5.16 -5.12 29.33
CA ILE A 487 4.28 -5.92 28.46
C ILE A 487 3.95 -7.25 29.14
N VAL A 488 2.67 -7.48 29.42
CA VAL A 488 2.12 -8.70 30.02
C VAL A 488 1.62 -9.65 28.93
N ARG A 489 2.03 -10.92 29.00
CA ARG A 489 1.68 -11.96 28.02
C ARG A 489 1.24 -13.26 28.70
N GLY A 490 0.30 -13.95 28.06
CA GLY A 490 -0.15 -15.28 28.46
C GLY A 490 0.86 -16.37 28.09
N VAL A 491 1.07 -17.31 29.01
CA VAL A 491 1.92 -18.49 28.83
C VAL A 491 1.07 -19.77 28.87
N SER A 492 0.14 -19.86 29.83
CA SER A 492 -0.78 -20.97 29.96
C SER A 492 -2.10 -20.50 30.55
N ASN A 493 -3.20 -21.19 30.22
CA ASN A 493 -4.51 -20.86 30.77
C ASN A 493 -4.52 -20.90 32.30
N GLY A 494 -5.30 -20.00 32.92
CA GLY A 494 -5.48 -19.92 34.37
C GLY A 494 -5.49 -18.49 34.88
N LYS A 495 -5.56 -18.35 36.21
CA LYS A 495 -5.54 -17.07 36.90
C LYS A 495 -4.24 -16.93 37.68
N THR A 496 -3.67 -15.72 37.68
CA THR A 496 -2.48 -15.36 38.46
C THR A 496 -2.56 -13.88 38.86
N HIS A 497 -1.61 -13.38 39.64
CA HIS A 497 -1.49 -11.95 39.92
C HIS A 497 -0.05 -11.49 39.65
N LEU A 498 0.07 -10.29 39.10
CA LEU A 498 1.34 -9.58 39.02
C LEU A 498 1.50 -8.70 40.26
N GLU A 499 2.71 -8.67 40.78
CA GLU A 499 3.10 -7.90 41.95
C GLU A 499 4.21 -6.92 41.56
N PHE A 500 4.00 -5.65 41.88
CA PHE A 500 4.89 -4.55 41.53
C PHE A 500 5.35 -3.86 42.81
N SER A 501 6.66 -3.86 43.05
CA SER A 501 7.23 -3.27 44.26
C SER A 501 8.36 -2.29 43.97
N LEU A 502 8.38 -1.17 44.68
CA LEU A 502 9.44 -0.17 44.63
C LEU A 502 9.47 0.59 45.97
N ALA A 503 10.67 0.80 46.53
CA ALA A 503 10.88 1.57 47.76
C ALA A 503 9.92 1.16 48.91
N GLY A 504 9.74 -0.14 49.15
CA GLY A 504 8.88 -0.67 50.21
C GLY A 504 7.38 -0.60 49.95
N ARG A 505 6.93 -0.03 48.81
CA ARG A 505 5.53 -0.02 48.38
C ARG A 505 5.25 -1.18 47.45
N ASN A 506 4.01 -1.65 47.43
CA ASN A 506 3.59 -2.80 46.66
C ASN A 506 2.18 -2.65 46.10
N ILE A 507 1.92 -3.12 44.89
CA ILE A 507 0.61 -3.17 44.27
C ILE A 507 0.43 -4.48 43.49
N LYS A 508 -0.77 -5.07 43.55
CA LYS A 508 -1.11 -6.34 42.90
C LYS A 508 -2.17 -6.13 41.83
N VAL A 509 -1.99 -6.78 40.68
CA VAL A 509 -2.94 -6.74 39.56
C VAL A 509 -3.33 -8.16 39.16
N PRO A 510 -4.62 -8.53 39.19
CA PRO A 510 -5.08 -9.83 38.71
C PRO A 510 -4.90 -9.99 37.20
N VAL A 511 -4.50 -11.19 36.79
CA VAL A 511 -4.37 -11.60 35.39
C VAL A 511 -5.15 -12.89 35.15
N GLU A 512 -5.97 -12.90 34.11
CA GLU A 512 -6.71 -14.06 33.63
C GLU A 512 -6.26 -14.40 32.21
N VAL A 513 -5.77 -15.62 32.03
CA VAL A 513 -5.27 -16.13 30.75
C VAL A 513 -6.17 -17.26 30.28
N THR A 514 -6.69 -17.15 29.06
CA THR A 514 -7.52 -18.15 28.39
C THR A 514 -7.08 -18.31 26.94
N GLY A 515 -7.59 -19.32 26.24
CA GLY A 515 -7.36 -19.51 24.79
C GLY A 515 -5.93 -19.85 24.35
N MET A 516 -5.00 -20.15 25.26
CA MET A 516 -3.61 -20.52 24.90
C MET A 516 -3.51 -21.86 24.15
N ASN A 517 -4.53 -22.71 24.26
CA ASN A 517 -4.59 -24.04 23.64
C ASN A 517 -5.53 -24.08 22.42
N LEU A 518 -6.06 -22.93 21.99
CA LEU A 518 -6.95 -22.84 20.82
C LEU A 518 -6.14 -22.50 19.57
N ASP A 519 -6.60 -22.99 18.43
CA ASP A 519 -6.08 -22.57 17.14
C ASP A 519 -6.40 -21.08 16.93
N TYR A 520 -5.37 -20.31 16.57
CA TYR A 520 -5.52 -18.88 16.33
C TYR A 520 -5.92 -18.61 14.88
N ILE A 521 -7.05 -17.94 14.70
CA ILE A 521 -7.61 -17.54 13.40
C ILE A 521 -7.52 -16.01 13.27
N PRO A 522 -6.46 -15.47 12.64
CA PRO A 522 -6.31 -14.03 12.48
C PRO A 522 -7.27 -13.46 11.42
N ALA A 523 -7.88 -12.32 11.73
CA ALA A 523 -8.56 -11.49 10.75
C ALA A 523 -7.57 -10.54 10.07
N TRP A 524 -7.74 -10.26 8.77
CA TRP A 524 -6.85 -9.35 8.07
C TRP A 524 -6.86 -7.96 8.71
N THR A 525 -8.04 -7.36 8.89
CA THR A 525 -8.13 -5.99 9.44
C THR A 525 -7.62 -5.92 10.88
N LYS A 526 -8.14 -6.74 11.80
CA LYS A 526 -7.80 -6.63 13.22
C LYS A 526 -6.42 -7.15 13.60
N ASP A 527 -5.83 -8.08 12.86
CA ASP A 527 -4.62 -8.80 13.27
C ASP A 527 -3.46 -8.66 12.31
N VAL A 528 -3.68 -8.89 11.00
CA VAL A 528 -2.59 -8.97 10.02
C VAL A 528 -2.16 -7.58 9.56
N ASN A 529 -3.11 -6.72 9.21
CA ASN A 529 -2.84 -5.38 8.70
C ASN A 529 -2.06 -4.50 9.70
N PRO A 530 -2.38 -4.47 11.01
CA PRO A 530 -1.59 -3.76 12.01
C PRO A 530 -0.15 -4.24 12.08
N VAL A 531 0.08 -5.55 11.92
CA VAL A 531 1.42 -6.15 11.89
C VAL A 531 2.18 -5.72 10.63
N VAL A 532 1.55 -5.83 9.45
CA VAL A 532 2.12 -5.37 8.17
C VAL A 532 2.46 -3.88 8.22
N ALA A 533 1.60 -3.07 8.83
CA ALA A 533 1.82 -1.64 9.01
C ALA A 533 2.93 -1.33 10.02
N ARG A 534 2.98 -2.05 11.14
CA ARG A 534 4.01 -1.88 12.16
C ARG A 534 5.40 -2.24 11.65
N MET A 535 5.51 -3.31 10.86
CA MET A 535 6.75 -3.69 10.19
C MET A 535 7.16 -2.69 9.10
N GLY A 536 6.28 -1.76 8.71
CA GLY A 536 6.56 -0.72 7.72
C GLY A 536 6.41 -1.17 6.26
N CYS A 537 5.91 -2.39 6.00
CA CYS A 537 5.77 -2.93 4.65
C CYS A 537 4.91 -2.03 3.74
N ASN A 538 3.80 -1.51 4.28
CA ASN A 538 2.88 -0.62 3.59
C ASN A 538 3.16 0.88 3.87
N ALA A 539 4.37 1.24 4.32
CA ALA A 539 4.75 2.63 4.49
C ALA A 539 5.01 3.32 3.14
N GLY A 540 4.91 4.66 3.12
CA GLY A 540 5.14 5.47 1.91
C GLY A 540 6.57 5.42 1.37
N THR A 541 7.52 4.93 2.16
CA THR A 541 8.91 4.66 1.75
C THR A 541 9.08 3.28 1.10
N CYS A 542 8.12 2.37 1.28
CA CYS A 542 8.15 0.97 0.83
C CYS A 542 6.97 0.68 -0.11
N HIS A 543 6.19 -0.39 0.11
CA HIS A 543 5.13 -0.80 -0.82
C HIS A 543 3.88 0.08 -0.76
N GLY A 544 3.72 0.90 0.28
CA GLY A 544 2.69 1.95 0.35
C GLY A 544 3.04 3.23 -0.41
N ALA A 545 4.20 3.27 -1.08
CA ALA A 545 4.55 4.37 -1.98
C ALA A 545 3.53 4.49 -3.12
N LYS A 546 3.40 5.70 -3.69
CA LYS A 546 2.44 5.99 -4.78
C LYS A 546 2.51 4.97 -5.93
N ASP A 547 3.71 4.55 -6.32
CA ASP A 547 3.93 3.60 -7.41
C ASP A 547 4.26 2.17 -6.91
N GLY A 548 4.27 1.95 -5.60
CA GLY A 548 4.78 0.74 -4.95
C GLY A 548 6.29 0.56 -5.17
N LYS A 549 6.77 -0.68 -5.09
CA LYS A 549 8.17 -1.07 -5.33
C LYS A 549 8.24 -2.38 -6.10
N ASN A 550 9.04 -2.41 -7.18
CA ASN A 550 9.33 -3.61 -7.97
C ASN A 550 8.08 -4.43 -8.34
N GLY A 551 7.05 -3.72 -8.75
CA GLY A 551 5.76 -4.27 -9.16
C GLY A 551 4.87 -4.84 -8.07
N PHE A 552 5.16 -4.53 -6.80
CA PHE A 552 4.29 -4.81 -5.67
C PHE A 552 3.91 -3.51 -4.96
N LYS A 553 2.60 -3.28 -4.82
CA LYS A 553 2.03 -2.08 -4.22
C LYS A 553 0.95 -2.48 -3.21
N LEU A 554 0.98 -1.80 -2.08
CA LEU A 554 -0.03 -1.84 -1.02
C LEU A 554 -0.65 -0.44 -0.89
N SER A 555 -1.82 -0.39 -0.30
CA SER A 555 -2.43 0.84 0.19
C SER A 555 -1.53 1.47 1.24
N LEU A 556 -1.44 2.81 1.26
CA LEU A 556 -0.60 3.49 2.23
C LEU A 556 -1.11 3.18 3.64
N ARG A 557 -0.27 2.58 4.49
CA ARG A 557 -0.56 2.24 5.90
C ARG A 557 -1.75 1.30 6.09
N GLY A 558 -2.20 0.61 5.04
CA GLY A 558 -3.23 -0.42 5.17
C GLY A 558 -4.66 0.11 5.19
N TYR A 559 -4.91 1.27 4.56
CA TYR A 559 -6.21 1.92 4.57
C TYR A 559 -7.24 1.28 3.62
N ASP A 560 -6.81 0.49 2.63
CA ASP A 560 -7.69 -0.28 1.73
C ASP A 560 -7.40 -1.79 1.84
N PRO A 561 -8.12 -2.51 2.72
CA PRO A 561 -7.97 -3.95 2.91
C PRO A 561 -8.21 -4.80 1.66
N ILE A 562 -9.14 -4.38 0.79
CA ILE A 562 -9.47 -5.13 -0.43
C ILE A 562 -8.30 -5.03 -1.39
N TYR A 563 -7.77 -3.82 -1.58
CA TYR A 563 -6.59 -3.60 -2.41
C TYR A 563 -5.38 -4.40 -1.90
N ASP A 564 -5.14 -4.37 -0.59
CA ASP A 564 -3.99 -5.03 0.01
C ASP A 564 -4.05 -6.55 -0.10
N VAL A 565 -5.16 -7.17 0.30
CA VAL A 565 -5.31 -8.64 0.21
C VAL A 565 -5.20 -9.09 -1.25
N ARG A 566 -5.84 -8.40 -2.19
CA ARG A 566 -5.74 -8.70 -3.63
C ARG A 566 -4.29 -8.64 -4.13
N ALA A 567 -3.50 -7.69 -3.65
CA ALA A 567 -2.08 -7.58 -4.04
C ALA A 567 -1.24 -8.77 -3.56
N PHE A 568 -1.68 -9.47 -2.51
CA PHE A 568 -1.04 -10.70 -2.04
C PHE A 568 -1.58 -11.96 -2.75
N THR A 569 -2.89 -12.04 -3.00
CA THR A 569 -3.58 -13.26 -3.41
C THR A 569 -3.82 -13.40 -4.90
N ASP A 570 -4.10 -12.31 -5.61
CA ASP A 570 -4.52 -12.32 -7.02
C ASP A 570 -3.39 -11.84 -7.93
N ASP A 571 -2.73 -10.73 -7.56
CA ASP A 571 -1.71 -10.11 -8.39
C ASP A 571 -0.57 -11.10 -8.70
N ILE A 572 -0.29 -11.26 -10.00
CA ILE A 572 0.72 -12.20 -10.52
C ILE A 572 0.42 -13.63 -10.00
N SER A 573 -0.85 -14.05 -10.08
CA SER A 573 -1.30 -15.41 -9.78
C SER A 573 -0.87 -15.91 -8.39
N SER A 574 -1.04 -15.08 -7.36
CA SER A 574 -0.63 -15.38 -5.97
C SER A 574 0.88 -15.48 -5.72
N ARG A 575 1.70 -14.71 -6.44
CA ARG A 575 3.17 -14.75 -6.30
C ARG A 575 3.68 -14.51 -4.87
N ARG A 576 2.94 -13.77 -4.04
CA ARG A 576 3.43 -13.31 -2.73
C ARG A 576 3.07 -14.26 -1.58
N VAL A 577 2.11 -15.13 -1.80
CA VAL A 577 1.57 -16.05 -0.81
C VAL A 577 1.52 -17.46 -1.39
N ASN A 578 2.05 -18.43 -0.64
CA ASN A 578 1.94 -19.84 -0.96
C ASN A 578 1.02 -20.51 0.05
N LEU A 579 -0.17 -20.93 -0.41
CA LEU A 579 -1.20 -21.52 0.46
C LEU A 579 -0.89 -22.98 0.85
N ALA A 580 -0.18 -23.71 0.00
CA ALA A 580 0.24 -25.09 0.24
C ALA A 580 1.44 -25.16 1.20
N SER A 581 2.35 -24.19 1.10
CA SER A 581 3.49 -24.05 2.01
C SER A 581 3.63 -22.61 2.52
N PRO A 582 2.91 -22.25 3.62
CA PRO A 582 2.91 -20.90 4.15
C PRO A 582 4.31 -20.33 4.42
N ASP A 583 5.24 -21.14 4.92
CA ASP A 583 6.61 -20.73 5.26
C ASP A 583 7.47 -20.32 4.05
N ASP A 584 7.08 -20.79 2.86
CA ASP A 584 7.73 -20.48 1.57
C ASP A 584 7.03 -19.32 0.84
N SER A 585 6.09 -18.66 1.51
CA SER A 585 5.47 -17.44 0.99
C SER A 585 6.50 -16.32 0.90
N LEU A 586 6.64 -15.73 -0.29
CA LEU A 586 7.64 -14.70 -0.54
C LEU A 586 7.53 -13.51 0.44
N MET A 587 6.32 -13.15 0.88
CA MET A 587 6.17 -12.09 1.89
C MET A 587 6.86 -12.42 3.22
N LEU A 588 6.84 -13.69 3.66
CA LEU A 588 7.55 -14.15 4.86
C LEU A 588 9.05 -14.29 4.59
N LEU A 589 9.43 -14.79 3.42
CA LEU A 589 10.84 -14.93 3.04
C LEU A 589 11.56 -13.57 2.97
N LYS A 590 10.90 -12.54 2.41
CA LYS A 590 11.43 -11.16 2.40
C LYS A 590 11.48 -10.55 3.80
N ALA A 591 10.42 -10.74 4.61
CA ALA A 591 10.37 -10.20 5.97
C ALA A 591 11.41 -10.82 6.90
N THR A 592 11.80 -12.07 6.67
CA THR A 592 12.84 -12.78 7.43
C THR A 592 14.25 -12.65 6.84
N SER A 593 14.38 -12.00 5.68
CA SER A 593 15.61 -11.92 4.88
C SER A 593 16.15 -13.27 4.40
N ALA A 594 15.33 -14.33 4.38
CA ALA A 594 15.63 -15.57 3.68
C ALA A 594 15.73 -15.36 2.15
N VAL A 595 15.09 -14.31 1.63
CA VAL A 595 15.28 -13.78 0.28
C VAL A 595 15.74 -12.32 0.37
N PRO A 596 16.71 -11.87 -0.47
CA PRO A 596 17.22 -10.51 -0.44
C PRO A 596 16.12 -9.45 -0.48
N HIS A 597 16.15 -8.48 0.42
CA HIS A 597 15.12 -7.45 0.54
C HIS A 597 15.74 -6.11 0.93
N GLU A 598 15.48 -5.05 0.16
CA GLU A 598 15.98 -3.70 0.45
C GLU A 598 15.47 -3.16 1.80
N GLY A 599 14.27 -3.58 2.23
CA GLY A 599 13.71 -3.21 3.53
C GLY A 599 14.38 -3.90 4.73
N GLY A 600 15.37 -4.78 4.50
CA GLY A 600 16.07 -5.53 5.54
C GLY A 600 15.20 -6.61 6.20
N GLN A 601 15.70 -7.13 7.33
CA GLN A 601 15.00 -8.12 8.16
C GLN A 601 14.03 -7.39 9.09
N LEU A 602 12.74 -7.73 8.99
CA LEU A 602 11.65 -7.10 9.75
C LEU A 602 11.14 -8.01 10.87
N THR A 603 11.30 -9.33 10.74
CA THR A 603 10.89 -10.33 11.73
C THR A 603 11.72 -11.61 11.58
N LYS A 604 11.64 -12.54 12.52
CA LYS A 604 12.30 -13.85 12.46
C LYS A 604 11.27 -14.98 12.50
N PRO A 605 11.57 -16.16 11.92
CA PRO A 605 10.74 -17.34 12.14
C PRO A 605 10.54 -17.58 13.63
N GLY A 606 9.29 -17.75 14.06
CA GLY A 606 8.94 -17.93 15.47
C GLY A 606 8.52 -16.66 16.21
N ASP A 607 8.81 -15.46 15.67
CA ASP A 607 8.29 -14.21 16.20
C ASP A 607 6.75 -14.15 16.08
N ASP A 608 6.11 -13.31 16.88
CA ASP A 608 4.65 -13.20 16.85
C ASP A 608 4.13 -12.65 15.54
N TYR A 609 4.76 -11.60 15.02
CA TYR A 609 4.38 -10.98 13.74
C TYR A 609 4.51 -11.97 12.57
N TYR A 610 5.60 -12.75 12.55
CA TYR A 610 5.75 -13.86 11.62
C TYR A 610 4.61 -14.88 11.76
N LYS A 611 4.32 -15.32 12.99
CA LYS A 611 3.30 -16.34 13.25
C LYS A 611 1.87 -15.88 12.92
N ILE A 612 1.54 -14.61 13.15
CA ILE A 612 0.24 -14.02 12.79
C ILE A 612 0.04 -14.06 11.28
N ILE A 613 1.02 -13.56 10.51
CA ILE A 613 0.97 -13.56 9.04
C ILE A 613 0.94 -15.00 8.51
N ARG A 614 1.81 -15.87 9.03
CA ARG A 614 1.86 -17.29 8.66
C ARG A 614 0.52 -17.98 8.93
N ALA A 615 -0.12 -17.73 10.07
CA ALA A 615 -1.42 -18.30 10.40
C ALA A 615 -2.51 -17.84 9.43
N TRP A 616 -2.51 -16.57 9.05
CA TRP A 616 -3.43 -16.02 8.04
C TRP A 616 -3.24 -16.69 6.67
N ILE A 617 -2.00 -16.81 6.22
CA ILE A 617 -1.67 -17.53 4.97
C ILE A 617 -2.13 -19.00 5.06
N ALA A 618 -1.80 -19.66 6.16
CA ALA A 618 -2.18 -21.03 6.43
C ALA A 618 -3.70 -21.22 6.52
N GLN A 619 -4.50 -20.16 6.59
CA GLN A 619 -5.96 -20.19 6.55
C GLN A 619 -6.56 -19.78 5.20
N GLY A 620 -5.72 -19.59 4.18
CA GLY A 620 -6.16 -19.27 2.83
C GLY A 620 -5.95 -17.81 2.43
N ALA A 621 -5.31 -17.00 3.28
CA ALA A 621 -5.01 -15.59 3.01
C ALA A 621 -6.25 -14.76 2.60
N LYS A 622 -7.38 -14.98 3.28
CA LYS A 622 -8.66 -14.36 2.92
C LYS A 622 -8.85 -13.03 3.65
N LEU A 623 -9.59 -12.13 3.01
CA LEU A 623 -10.21 -11.00 3.67
C LEU A 623 -11.53 -11.46 4.28
N GLU A 624 -11.75 -11.15 5.55
CA GLU A 624 -13.02 -11.41 6.22
C GLU A 624 -14.19 -10.64 5.59
N GLU A 625 -15.37 -11.25 5.52
CA GLU A 625 -16.58 -10.65 4.93
C GLU A 625 -16.98 -9.36 5.65
N ASN A 626 -16.92 -9.37 7.00
CA ASN A 626 -17.23 -8.24 7.85
C ASN A 626 -15.96 -7.61 8.40
N GLN A 627 -15.44 -6.63 7.68
CA GLN A 627 -14.29 -5.83 8.10
C GLN A 627 -14.65 -4.99 9.32
N THR A 628 -14.01 -5.27 10.46
CA THR A 628 -14.23 -4.49 11.68
C THR A 628 -13.08 -3.52 11.87
N LYS A 629 -13.31 -2.25 11.56
CA LYS A 629 -12.32 -1.19 11.78
C LYS A 629 -12.38 -0.67 13.22
N VAL A 630 -11.27 -0.09 13.67
CA VAL A 630 -11.21 0.60 14.96
C VAL A 630 -12.16 1.81 14.94
N GLU A 631 -12.90 2.03 16.02
CA GLU A 631 -13.81 3.18 16.17
C GLU A 631 -13.04 4.37 16.75
N LYS A 632 -12.24 4.13 17.79
CA LYS A 632 -11.37 5.14 18.41
C LYS A 632 -10.15 4.49 19.06
N ILE A 633 -9.13 5.31 19.28
CA ILE A 633 -7.99 4.96 20.12
C ILE A 633 -7.86 5.95 21.28
N GLU A 634 -7.37 5.46 22.41
CA GLU A 634 -7.13 6.24 23.61
C GLU A 634 -5.67 6.05 24.04
N VAL A 635 -5.00 7.15 24.37
CA VAL A 635 -3.61 7.16 24.85
C VAL A 635 -3.58 7.50 26.34
N PHE A 636 -2.71 6.80 27.06
CA PHE A 636 -2.43 7.04 28.48
C PHE A 636 -0.90 7.12 28.70
N PRO A 637 -0.41 7.97 29.62
CA PRO A 637 -1.14 8.98 30.39
C PRO A 637 -1.60 10.17 29.56
N LEU A 638 -2.63 10.88 30.05
CA LEU A 638 -3.07 12.15 29.48
C LEU A 638 -2.35 13.31 30.17
N ASN A 639 -1.69 14.14 29.35
CA ASN A 639 -0.97 15.33 29.74
C ASN A 639 0.10 15.10 30.83
N PRO A 640 1.00 14.10 30.67
CA PRO A 640 2.00 13.81 31.69
C PRO A 640 3.00 14.97 31.85
N VAL A 641 3.35 15.24 33.11
CA VAL A 641 4.38 16.21 33.47
C VAL A 641 5.64 15.45 33.88
N VAL A 642 6.71 15.60 33.10
CA VAL A 642 8.00 14.96 33.35
C VAL A 642 8.94 16.02 33.93
N GLN A 643 9.32 15.86 35.20
CA GLN A 643 10.10 16.87 35.92
C GLN A 643 11.56 16.97 35.43
N ASN A 644 12.23 15.82 35.29
CA ASN A 644 13.67 15.80 35.01
C ASN A 644 13.95 15.65 33.52
N ILE A 645 14.89 16.44 33.01
CA ILE A 645 15.39 16.29 31.64
C ILE A 645 16.11 14.94 31.51
N GLY A 646 15.86 14.22 30.41
CA GLY A 646 16.37 12.87 30.18
C GLY A 646 15.49 11.75 30.74
N ALA A 647 14.51 12.05 31.60
CA ALA A 647 13.56 11.07 32.09
C ALA A 647 12.60 10.61 30.97
N MET A 648 11.99 9.45 31.17
CA MET A 648 11.16 8.79 30.17
C MET A 648 9.75 8.53 30.70
N GLN A 649 8.79 8.53 29.78
CA GLN A 649 7.38 8.27 30.03
C GLN A 649 6.93 7.09 29.14
N GLN A 650 6.49 6.00 29.76
CA GLN A 650 5.82 4.92 29.05
C GLN A 650 4.42 5.38 28.69
N MET A 651 4.05 5.19 27.43
CA MET A 651 2.72 5.38 26.91
C MET A 651 2.04 4.02 26.72
N ARG A 652 0.71 4.03 26.79
CA ARG A 652 -0.18 2.90 26.52
C ARG A 652 -1.27 3.36 25.54
N VAL A 653 -1.62 2.51 24.59
CA VAL A 653 -2.63 2.79 23.57
C VAL A 653 -3.68 1.69 23.57
N ILE A 654 -4.95 2.08 23.68
CA ILE A 654 -6.10 1.17 23.65
C ILE A 654 -6.96 1.49 22.45
N ALA A 655 -7.22 0.49 21.61
CA ALA A 655 -8.21 0.54 20.55
C ALA A 655 -9.57 0.07 21.07
N THR A 656 -10.62 0.78 20.71
CA THR A 656 -12.02 0.36 20.91
C THR A 656 -12.64 0.04 19.55
N TYR A 657 -13.25 -1.14 19.43
CA TYR A 657 -13.94 -1.61 18.24
C TYR A 657 -15.47 -1.48 18.42
N PRO A 658 -16.24 -1.47 17.31
CA PRO A 658 -17.70 -1.51 17.37
C PRO A 658 -18.21 -2.61 18.30
N GLY A 659 -19.16 -2.25 19.18
CA GLY A 659 -19.67 -3.16 20.22
C GLY A 659 -18.91 -3.12 21.54
N GLY A 660 -17.88 -2.28 21.67
CA GLY A 660 -17.18 -2.01 22.94
C GLY A 660 -16.04 -2.99 23.26
N GLU A 661 -15.68 -3.89 22.35
CA GLU A 661 -14.45 -4.70 22.47
C GLU A 661 -13.23 -3.76 22.53
N THR A 662 -12.31 -4.00 23.46
CA THR A 662 -11.07 -3.22 23.57
C THR A 662 -9.84 -4.09 23.37
N ARG A 663 -8.78 -3.50 22.80
CA ARG A 663 -7.48 -4.15 22.57
C ARG A 663 -6.36 -3.20 22.98
N ASP A 664 -5.37 -3.73 23.70
CA ASP A 664 -4.09 -3.04 23.84
C ASP A 664 -3.32 -3.16 22.53
N VAL A 665 -3.01 -2.02 21.94
CA VAL A 665 -2.35 -1.90 20.63
C VAL A 665 -1.05 -1.11 20.73
N THR A 666 -0.52 -0.96 21.94
CA THR A 666 0.66 -0.13 22.24
C THR A 666 1.88 -0.45 21.36
N SER A 667 2.13 -1.74 21.09
CA SER A 667 3.26 -2.23 20.30
C SER A 667 3.11 -1.95 18.82
N GLU A 668 1.87 -2.02 18.30
CA GLU A 668 1.55 -1.80 16.88
C GLU A 668 1.31 -0.33 16.57
N ALA A 669 0.81 0.44 17.54
CA ALA A 669 0.57 1.87 17.40
C ALA A 669 1.88 2.62 17.08
N VAL A 670 1.75 3.64 16.23
CA VAL A 670 2.85 4.55 15.96
C VAL A 670 2.66 5.78 16.82
N ILE A 671 3.68 6.07 17.63
CA ILE A 671 3.76 7.25 18.48
C ILE A 671 4.86 8.14 17.92
N THR A 672 4.59 9.44 17.80
CA THR A 672 5.54 10.43 17.32
C THR A 672 5.41 11.72 18.11
N SER A 673 6.52 12.43 18.33
CA SER A 673 6.50 13.78 18.88
C SER A 673 6.32 14.81 17.77
N GLY A 674 5.39 15.75 17.95
CA GLY A 674 5.26 16.93 17.10
C GLY A 674 6.26 18.04 17.42
N ASN A 675 7.05 17.90 18.49
CA ASN A 675 8.18 18.78 18.80
C ASN A 675 9.37 17.95 19.31
N GLY A 676 10.16 17.44 18.36
CA GLY A 676 11.33 16.60 18.62
C GLY A 676 12.40 17.27 19.48
N GLU A 677 12.46 18.61 19.49
CA GLU A 677 13.42 19.34 20.33
C GLU A 677 13.07 19.27 21.82
N VAL A 678 11.80 19.02 22.16
CA VAL A 678 11.31 18.94 23.55
C VAL A 678 11.23 17.50 24.03
N ALA A 679 10.66 16.61 23.21
CA ALA A 679 10.56 15.19 23.52
C ALA A 679 10.67 14.36 22.25
N GLU A 680 11.25 13.16 22.36
CA GLU A 680 11.42 12.23 21.26
C GLU A 680 11.00 10.81 21.67
N THR A 681 10.69 9.97 20.70
CA THR A 681 10.46 8.55 20.94
C THR A 681 11.78 7.79 21.01
N VAL A 682 11.90 6.87 21.97
CA VAL A 682 13.12 6.08 22.14
C VAL A 682 13.19 4.98 21.08
N LYS A 683 14.26 5.00 20.27
CA LYS A 683 14.47 4.02 19.20
C LYS A 683 14.51 2.59 19.78
N GLY A 684 13.75 1.68 19.17
CA GLY A 684 13.64 0.29 19.63
C GLY A 684 12.64 0.06 20.77
N TYR A 685 12.06 1.11 21.36
CA TYR A 685 11.07 1.01 22.43
C TYR A 685 9.73 1.62 21.98
N PRO A 686 8.81 0.82 21.40
CA PRO A 686 7.40 1.17 21.23
C PRO A 686 6.86 1.93 22.44
N ALA A 687 6.24 3.07 22.11
CA ALA A 687 5.50 3.89 23.05
C ALA A 687 6.29 4.43 24.25
N LEU A 688 7.63 4.54 24.16
CA LEU A 688 8.45 5.20 25.17
C LEU A 688 8.88 6.58 24.69
N VAL A 689 8.57 7.62 25.46
CA VAL A 689 8.90 9.02 25.15
C VAL A 689 9.95 9.53 26.13
N LYS A 690 11.05 10.11 25.62
CA LYS A 690 12.10 10.75 26.43
C LYS A 690 11.99 12.27 26.30
N VAL A 691 12.07 12.99 27.41
CA VAL A 691 12.15 14.45 27.38
C VAL A 691 13.60 14.92 27.21
N ILE A 692 13.82 15.87 26.30
CA ILE A 692 15.13 16.32 25.84
C ILE A 692 15.46 17.71 26.39
N ARG A 693 14.48 18.61 26.44
CA ARG A 693 14.60 19.92 27.07
C ARG A 693 13.25 20.40 27.57
N ARG A 694 13.26 21.51 28.31
CA ARG A 694 12.04 22.14 28.83
C ARG A 694 11.11 22.58 27.69
N GLY A 695 9.81 22.33 27.85
CA GLY A 695 8.79 22.76 26.91
C GLY A 695 7.57 21.84 26.91
N GLU A 696 6.72 22.00 25.89
CA GLU A 696 5.61 21.08 25.62
C GLU A 696 5.83 20.40 24.26
N ALA A 697 5.58 19.10 24.23
CA ALA A 697 5.59 18.31 23.01
C ALA A 697 4.23 17.61 22.85
N PRO A 698 3.46 17.91 21.79
CA PRO A 698 2.32 17.08 21.44
C PRO A 698 2.83 15.70 21.00
N ILE A 699 2.36 14.66 21.65
CA ILE A 699 2.61 13.27 21.31
C ILE A 699 1.41 12.77 20.52
N LEU A 700 1.64 12.51 19.24
CA LEU A 700 0.64 12.04 18.29
C LEU A 700 0.68 10.52 18.24
N VAL A 701 -0.49 9.89 18.31
CA VAL A 701 -0.67 8.44 18.27
C VAL A 701 -1.58 8.08 17.11
N ARG A 702 -1.19 7.07 16.35
CA ARG A 702 -1.98 6.54 15.23
C ARG A 702 -2.01 5.02 15.22
N TYR A 703 -3.16 4.47 14.86
CA TYR A 703 -3.37 3.03 14.71
C TYR A 703 -4.62 2.79 13.86
N GLU A 704 -4.51 1.99 12.79
CA GLU A 704 -5.63 1.63 11.88
C GLU A 704 -6.50 2.82 11.41
N GLY A 705 -5.87 3.97 11.11
CA GLY A 705 -6.58 5.18 10.67
C GLY A 705 -7.24 6.00 11.80
N ALA A 706 -7.24 5.50 13.04
CA ALA A 706 -7.63 6.27 14.20
C ALA A 706 -6.46 7.08 14.77
N TYR A 707 -6.78 8.24 15.35
CA TYR A 707 -5.83 9.21 15.87
C TYR A 707 -6.16 9.57 17.32
N ALA A 708 -5.13 9.71 18.14
CA ALA A 708 -5.20 10.30 19.47
C ALA A 708 -3.97 11.18 19.71
N ALA A 709 -4.04 12.09 20.66
CA ALA A 709 -2.91 12.91 21.04
C ALA A 709 -2.90 13.18 22.53
N THR A 710 -1.72 13.45 23.06
CA THR A 710 -1.55 13.96 24.42
C THR A 710 -0.35 14.89 24.50
N THR A 711 -0.30 15.80 25.47
CA THR A 711 0.80 16.76 25.58
C THR A 711 1.77 16.32 26.68
N VAL A 712 3.00 15.95 26.32
CA VAL A 712 4.05 15.78 27.32
C VAL A 712 4.61 17.15 27.69
N THR A 713 4.57 17.48 28.97
CA THR A 713 5.19 18.69 29.52
C THR A 713 6.51 18.33 30.17
N ALA A 714 7.62 18.84 29.64
CA ALA A 714 8.94 18.74 30.23
C ALA A 714 9.20 19.98 31.10
N MET A 715 9.21 19.83 32.42
CA MET A 715 9.35 20.98 33.33
C MET A 715 10.79 21.45 33.53
N GLY A 716 11.74 20.51 33.65
CA GLY A 716 13.11 20.78 34.07
C GLY A 716 13.22 21.20 35.55
N ASP A 717 14.43 21.53 35.99
CA ASP A 717 14.65 22.07 37.34
C ASP A 717 14.04 23.48 37.47
N ARG A 718 13.13 23.62 38.44
CA ARG A 718 12.46 24.89 38.79
C ARG A 718 12.60 25.18 40.28
N SER A 719 13.66 24.70 40.90
CA SER A 719 14.02 25.06 42.27
C SER A 719 14.12 26.58 42.38
N GLY A 720 13.44 27.17 43.37
CA GLY A 720 13.38 28.62 43.55
C GLY A 720 12.44 29.38 42.60
N PHE A 721 11.62 28.70 41.79
CA PHE A 721 10.58 29.39 41.03
C PHE A 721 9.47 29.91 41.95
N GLU A 722 9.21 31.22 41.87
CA GLU A 722 8.08 31.88 42.50
C GLU A 722 7.20 32.51 41.43
N TRP A 723 5.90 32.26 41.52
CA TRP A 723 4.94 32.86 40.59
C TRP A 723 4.66 34.31 41.00
N ILE A 724 4.72 35.20 40.02
CA ILE A 724 4.31 36.59 40.15
C ILE A 724 3.14 36.78 39.19
N ASP A 725 1.96 37.14 39.72
CA ASP A 725 0.78 37.39 38.91
C ASP A 725 1.05 38.56 37.95
N PRO A 726 1.06 38.32 36.62
CA PRO A 726 1.19 39.41 35.67
C PRO A 726 -0.12 40.21 35.64
N PRO A 727 -0.05 41.50 35.28
CA PRO A 727 -1.26 42.27 35.06
C PRO A 727 -2.07 41.64 33.90
N SER A 728 -3.37 41.48 34.11
CA SER A 728 -4.32 40.93 33.14
C SER A 728 -5.33 42.00 32.77
N PHE A 729 -5.43 42.34 31.49
CA PHE A 729 -6.25 43.44 31.00
C PHE A 729 -7.43 42.97 30.15
N ASN A 730 -7.42 41.72 29.70
CA ASN A 730 -8.50 41.10 28.96
C ASN A 730 -8.52 39.57 29.23
N PRO A 731 -9.57 38.84 28.83
CA PRO A 731 -9.67 37.39 29.07
C PRO A 731 -8.53 36.56 28.45
N ILE A 732 -7.92 37.00 27.35
CA ILE A 732 -6.80 36.31 26.71
C ILE A 732 -5.57 36.38 27.62
N ASP A 733 -5.30 37.52 28.25
CA ASP A 733 -4.18 37.68 29.18
C ASP A 733 -4.29 36.70 30.36
N SER A 734 -5.51 36.49 30.87
CA SER A 734 -5.77 35.49 31.93
C SER A 734 -5.44 34.07 31.47
N LEU A 735 -5.89 33.68 30.28
CA LEU A 735 -5.58 32.35 29.70
C LEU A 735 -4.07 32.15 29.45
N VAL A 736 -3.39 33.21 29.02
CA VAL A 736 -1.93 33.20 28.81
C VAL A 736 -1.20 33.10 30.14
N ALA A 737 -1.60 33.87 31.15
CA ALA A 737 -1.04 33.82 32.50
C ALA A 737 -1.24 32.45 33.16
N GLU A 738 -2.42 31.85 33.03
CA GLU A 738 -2.68 30.48 33.49
C GLU A 738 -1.71 29.47 32.84
N LYS A 739 -1.49 29.59 31.52
CA LYS A 739 -0.53 28.71 30.83
C LYS A 739 0.90 28.94 31.32
N TRP A 740 1.33 30.19 31.50
CA TRP A 740 2.66 30.49 32.04
C TRP A 740 2.83 29.97 33.45
N LYS A 741 1.85 30.17 34.34
CA LYS A 741 1.85 29.67 35.71
C LYS A 741 1.98 28.15 35.73
N ARG A 742 1.19 27.44 34.91
CA ARG A 742 1.28 25.99 34.74
C ARG A 742 2.68 25.55 34.29
N MET A 743 3.26 26.25 33.32
CA MET A 743 4.60 25.97 32.78
C MET A 743 5.73 26.49 33.68
N LYS A 744 5.40 27.08 34.83
CA LYS A 744 6.31 27.83 35.69
C LYS A 744 7.16 28.83 34.90
N ILE A 745 6.59 29.60 33.98
CA ILE A 745 7.27 30.63 33.19
C ILE A 745 6.93 31.98 33.79
N LEU A 746 7.93 32.83 34.04
CA LEU A 746 7.68 34.25 34.27
C LEU A 746 7.61 34.96 32.91
N PRO A 747 6.59 35.80 32.68
CA PRO A 747 6.57 36.59 31.46
C PRO A 747 7.74 37.56 31.43
N SER A 748 8.20 37.88 30.22
CA SER A 748 9.10 39.01 30.01
C SER A 748 8.41 40.32 30.41
N GLU A 749 9.21 41.35 30.70
CA GLU A 749 8.71 42.68 30.96
C GLU A 749 7.84 43.19 29.78
N ILE A 750 6.79 43.95 30.11
CA ILE A 750 5.95 44.60 29.11
C ILE A 750 6.81 45.57 28.30
N SER A 751 6.65 45.55 26.98
CA SER A 751 7.42 46.43 26.09
C SER A 751 7.23 47.90 26.45
N THR A 752 8.26 48.72 26.20
CA THR A 752 8.17 50.17 26.35
C THR A 752 7.14 50.77 25.39
N ASP A 753 6.67 51.99 25.66
CA ASP A 753 5.76 52.71 24.76
C ASP A 753 6.39 52.98 23.39
N LEU A 754 7.70 53.20 23.33
CA LEU A 754 8.44 53.38 22.08
C LEU A 754 8.48 52.08 21.25
N ASP A 755 8.71 50.93 21.89
CA ASP A 755 8.69 49.64 21.19
C ASP A 755 7.27 49.30 20.74
N PHE A 756 6.28 49.51 21.60
CA PHE A 756 4.88 49.25 21.31
C PHE A 756 4.40 50.05 20.11
N VAL A 757 4.58 51.38 20.10
CA VAL A 757 4.09 52.24 19.01
C VAL A 757 4.71 51.85 17.66
N ARG A 758 5.97 51.41 17.63
CA ARG A 758 6.63 50.95 16.40
C ARG A 758 6.07 49.61 15.92
N ARG A 759 5.94 48.63 16.81
CA ARG A 759 5.47 47.28 16.47
C ARG A 759 4.01 47.30 16.03
N ILE A 760 3.14 47.98 16.76
CA ILE A 760 1.70 47.97 16.47
C ILE A 760 1.37 48.63 15.12
N HIS A 761 2.10 49.69 14.73
CA HIS A 761 1.95 50.28 13.39
C HIS A 761 2.37 49.30 12.30
N LEU A 762 3.52 48.63 12.44
CA LEU A 762 3.95 47.63 11.47
C LEU A 762 2.96 46.45 11.37
N ASP A 763 2.46 45.98 12.50
CA ASP A 763 1.52 44.84 12.54
C ASP A 763 0.16 45.18 11.92
N LEU A 764 -0.37 46.38 12.18
CA LEU A 764 -1.70 46.79 11.72
C LEU A 764 -1.71 47.44 10.33
N THR A 765 -0.68 48.21 9.97
CA THR A 765 -0.65 49.02 8.74
C THR A 765 0.48 48.66 7.78
N GLY A 766 1.42 47.81 8.19
CA GLY A 766 2.60 47.46 7.39
C GLY A 766 3.61 48.58 7.22
N LEU A 767 3.42 49.71 7.91
CA LEU A 767 4.25 50.92 7.81
C LEU A 767 4.77 51.34 9.18
N PRO A 768 5.97 51.94 9.27
CA PRO A 768 6.43 52.54 10.52
C PRO A 768 5.60 53.80 10.87
N PRO A 769 5.50 54.15 12.16
CA PRO A 769 4.83 55.39 12.57
C PRO A 769 5.62 56.63 12.09
N ALA A 770 4.91 57.71 11.77
CA ALA A 770 5.54 59.01 11.53
C ALA A 770 6.24 59.51 12.80
N VAL A 771 7.39 60.17 12.64
CA VAL A 771 8.22 60.67 13.76
C VAL A 771 7.41 61.53 14.73
N GLU A 772 6.57 62.43 14.22
CA GLU A 772 5.74 63.32 15.05
C GLU A 772 4.68 62.55 15.85
N LYS A 773 4.10 61.48 15.30
CA LYS A 773 3.15 60.61 16.02
C LYS A 773 3.83 59.83 17.15
N VAL A 774 5.07 59.39 16.94
CA VAL A 774 5.88 58.77 17.99
C VAL A 774 6.14 59.78 19.11
N LYS A 775 6.63 60.99 18.78
CA LYS A 775 6.88 62.04 19.77
C LYS A 775 5.62 62.39 20.56
N SER A 776 4.48 62.57 19.89
CA SER A 776 3.21 62.89 20.57
C SER A 776 2.73 61.75 21.48
N PHE A 777 2.85 60.49 21.04
CA PHE A 777 2.47 59.33 21.83
C PHE A 777 3.34 59.16 23.09
N LEU A 778 4.63 59.45 22.96
CA LEU A 778 5.57 59.42 24.10
C LEU A 778 5.36 60.59 25.06
N ALA A 779 4.97 61.76 24.54
CA ALA A 779 4.69 62.95 25.35
C ALA A 779 3.33 62.91 26.07
N ASP A 780 2.40 62.03 25.67
CA ASP A 780 1.10 61.86 26.31
C ASP A 780 1.27 61.30 27.74
N PRO A 781 0.88 62.05 28.79
CA PRO A 781 1.08 61.67 30.18
C PRO A 781 0.03 60.68 30.70
N ARG A 782 -1.01 60.37 29.90
CA ARG A 782 -2.04 59.39 30.30
C ARG A 782 -1.43 58.00 30.42
N HIS A 783 -2.06 57.18 31.28
CA HIS A 783 -1.62 55.81 31.53
C HIS A 783 -1.44 55.04 30.21
N SER A 784 -0.31 54.34 30.04
CA SER A 784 0.07 53.72 28.77
C SER A 784 -1.05 52.86 28.17
N GLN A 785 -1.79 52.12 28.98
CA GLN A 785 -2.91 51.31 28.50
C GLN A 785 -4.00 52.13 27.77
N VAL A 786 -4.35 53.31 28.28
CA VAL A 786 -5.39 54.16 27.69
C VAL A 786 -4.94 54.64 26.32
N LYS A 787 -3.75 55.24 26.24
CA LYS A 787 -3.22 55.72 24.96
C LYS A 787 -2.89 54.60 23.98
N ARG A 788 -2.49 53.41 24.44
CA ARG A 788 -2.26 52.22 23.59
C ARG A 788 -3.56 51.71 22.97
N ASN A 789 -4.64 51.61 23.75
CA ASN A 789 -5.94 51.19 23.23
C ASN A 789 -6.49 52.21 22.22
N GLU A 790 -6.45 53.51 22.55
CA GLU A 790 -6.85 54.56 21.60
C GLU A 790 -5.99 54.55 20.34
N LEU A 791 -4.70 54.27 20.45
CA LEU A 791 -3.83 54.12 19.28
C LEU A 791 -4.26 52.94 18.42
N ILE A 792 -4.49 51.75 19.02
CA ILE A 792 -4.98 50.57 18.30
C ILE A 792 -6.29 50.92 17.56
N ASP A 793 -7.26 51.50 18.26
CA ASP A 793 -8.54 51.89 17.69
C ASP A 793 -8.38 52.91 16.56
N SER A 794 -7.42 53.83 16.68
CA SER A 794 -7.14 54.82 15.63
C SER A 794 -6.44 54.22 14.39
N LEU A 795 -5.76 53.08 14.54
CA LEU A 795 -5.08 52.39 13.45
C LEU A 795 -6.02 51.42 12.74
N ILE A 796 -6.86 50.69 13.48
CA ILE A 796 -7.82 49.76 12.90
C ILE A 796 -8.84 50.54 12.04
N GLY A 797 -8.96 50.15 10.78
CA GLY A 797 -9.87 50.78 9.82
C GLY A 797 -9.38 52.10 9.21
N ASN A 798 -8.19 52.58 9.57
CA ASN A 798 -7.59 53.74 8.91
C ASN A 798 -7.16 53.41 7.45
N PRO A 799 -6.85 54.42 6.62
CA PRO A 799 -6.51 54.18 5.21
C PRO A 799 -5.35 53.20 5.02
N GLU A 800 -4.29 53.29 5.83
CA GLU A 800 -3.12 52.42 5.71
C GLU A 800 -3.41 50.97 6.13
N PHE A 801 -4.18 50.76 7.21
CA PHE A 801 -4.68 49.46 7.64
C PHE A 801 -5.51 48.81 6.53
N VAL A 802 -6.44 49.58 5.97
CA VAL A 802 -7.31 49.09 4.89
C VAL A 802 -6.46 48.64 3.71
N GLU A 803 -5.48 49.42 3.26
CA GLU A 803 -4.61 49.01 2.15
C GLU A 803 -3.76 47.78 2.47
N PHE A 804 -3.18 47.72 3.68
CA PHE A 804 -2.32 46.60 4.09
C PHE A 804 -3.09 45.27 4.12
N TRP A 805 -4.24 45.25 4.78
CA TRP A 805 -5.07 44.05 4.87
C TRP A 805 -5.78 43.73 3.56
N THR A 806 -6.11 44.73 2.73
CA THR A 806 -6.56 44.50 1.35
C THR A 806 -5.53 43.73 0.55
N ASN A 807 -4.24 44.09 0.65
CA ASN A 807 -3.18 43.39 -0.06
C ASN A 807 -3.00 41.96 0.46
N LYS A 808 -2.97 41.75 1.78
CA LYS A 808 -2.92 40.39 2.36
C LYS A 808 -4.06 39.51 1.86
N TRP A 809 -5.29 40.02 1.89
CA TRP A 809 -6.45 39.28 1.39
C TRP A 809 -6.44 39.10 -0.13
N SER A 810 -5.93 40.07 -0.88
CA SER A 810 -5.76 39.95 -2.33
C SER A 810 -4.78 38.83 -2.70
N ASP A 811 -3.70 38.67 -1.94
CA ASP A 811 -2.75 37.57 -2.13
C ASP A 811 -3.38 36.22 -1.79
N LEU A 812 -4.06 36.13 -0.64
CA LEU A 812 -4.75 34.90 -0.20
C LEU A 812 -5.88 34.47 -1.16
N LEU A 813 -6.61 35.43 -1.73
CA LEU A 813 -7.66 35.21 -2.73
C LEU A 813 -7.13 35.18 -4.16
N GLN A 814 -5.81 35.24 -4.34
CA GLN A 814 -5.12 35.13 -5.62
C GLN A 814 -5.61 36.13 -6.69
N VAL A 815 -5.78 37.41 -6.32
CA VAL A 815 -6.15 38.49 -7.27
C VAL A 815 -5.11 38.57 -8.39
N ASN A 816 -5.40 37.94 -9.53
CA ASN A 816 -4.41 37.67 -10.56
C ASN A 816 -4.86 38.17 -11.95
N ARG A 817 -4.08 39.11 -12.52
CA ARG A 817 -4.33 39.70 -13.84
C ARG A 817 -4.29 38.68 -14.99
N LYS A 818 -3.56 37.55 -14.84
CA LYS A 818 -3.51 36.48 -15.85
C LYS A 818 -4.89 35.85 -16.09
N PHE A 819 -5.70 35.72 -15.04
CA PHE A 819 -7.00 35.06 -15.09
C PHE A 819 -8.17 36.05 -15.09
N LEU A 820 -7.97 37.25 -14.54
CA LEU A 820 -9.02 38.25 -14.41
C LEU A 820 -8.91 39.43 -15.40
N ALA A 821 -7.79 39.56 -16.11
CA ALA A 821 -7.36 40.78 -16.81
C ALA A 821 -7.22 41.99 -15.86
N PRO A 822 -6.66 43.13 -16.31
CA PRO A 822 -6.49 44.31 -15.46
C PRO A 822 -7.80 44.81 -14.84
N GLU A 823 -8.90 44.80 -15.60
CA GLU A 823 -10.21 45.26 -15.15
C GLU A 823 -10.79 44.37 -14.04
N GLY A 824 -10.86 43.05 -14.25
CA GLY A 824 -11.41 42.12 -13.25
C GLY A 824 -10.57 42.07 -11.98
N ALA A 825 -9.24 42.14 -12.11
CA ALA A 825 -8.36 42.20 -10.93
C ALA A 825 -8.58 43.50 -10.12
N LYS A 826 -8.81 44.63 -10.80
CA LYS A 826 -9.14 45.90 -10.15
C LYS A 826 -10.46 45.80 -9.38
N LEU A 827 -11.53 45.34 -10.03
CA LEU A 827 -12.87 45.23 -9.42
C LEU A 827 -12.86 44.29 -8.21
N PHE A 828 -12.17 43.14 -8.30
CA PHE A 828 -12.10 42.21 -7.18
C PHE A 828 -11.30 42.77 -6.00
N ARG A 829 -10.17 43.45 -6.28
CA ARG A 829 -9.43 44.16 -5.23
C ARG A 829 -10.23 45.28 -4.58
N GLU A 830 -10.97 46.07 -5.36
CA GLU A 830 -11.83 47.15 -4.86
C GLU A 830 -12.94 46.59 -3.95
N TRP A 831 -13.53 45.44 -4.31
CA TRP A 831 -14.46 44.74 -3.44
C TRP A 831 -13.81 44.29 -2.14
N ILE A 832 -12.64 43.63 -2.17
CA ILE A 832 -11.91 43.23 -0.95
C ILE A 832 -11.63 44.45 -0.07
N ARG A 833 -11.19 45.55 -0.68
CA ARG A 833 -10.90 46.81 0.01
C ARG A 833 -12.11 47.35 0.75
N LYS A 834 -13.28 47.32 0.09
CA LYS A 834 -14.54 47.74 0.71
C LYS A 834 -14.87 46.86 1.91
N GLU A 835 -14.77 45.54 1.78
CA GLU A 835 -15.11 44.60 2.86
C GLU A 835 -14.19 44.77 4.09
N VAL A 836 -12.90 45.05 3.88
CA VAL A 836 -11.93 45.38 4.93
C VAL A 836 -12.28 46.71 5.60
N ALA A 837 -12.60 47.74 4.81
CA ALA A 837 -12.97 49.06 5.33
C ALA A 837 -14.28 49.04 6.14
N GLU A 838 -15.24 48.19 5.74
CA GLU A 838 -16.51 47.99 6.46
C GLU A 838 -16.36 47.07 7.68
N ASN A 839 -15.15 46.53 7.93
CA ASN A 839 -14.89 45.54 8.99
C ASN A 839 -15.87 44.35 8.94
N THR A 840 -16.10 43.81 7.74
CA THR A 840 -17.07 42.73 7.55
C THR A 840 -16.68 41.50 8.38
N PRO A 841 -17.62 40.91 9.16
CA PRO A 841 -17.36 39.68 9.90
C PRO A 841 -16.84 38.56 9.00
N TYR A 842 -15.86 37.81 9.51
CA TYR A 842 -15.15 36.78 8.73
C TYR A 842 -16.09 35.73 8.12
N ASP A 843 -17.11 35.28 8.86
CA ASP A 843 -18.11 34.33 8.38
C ASP A 843 -18.91 34.90 7.21
N LYS A 844 -19.27 36.19 7.25
CA LYS A 844 -19.98 36.89 6.18
C LYS A 844 -19.09 37.12 4.96
N PHE A 845 -17.82 37.47 5.17
CA PHE A 845 -16.84 37.62 4.10
C PHE A 845 -16.64 36.31 3.34
N ALA A 846 -16.41 35.20 4.06
CA ALA A 846 -16.28 33.87 3.48
C ALA A 846 -17.57 33.45 2.76
N GLN A 847 -18.74 33.65 3.38
CA GLN A 847 -20.04 33.34 2.77
C GLN A 847 -20.22 34.07 1.43
N LYS A 848 -19.98 35.39 1.38
CA LYS A 848 -20.10 36.19 0.14
C LYS A 848 -19.27 35.64 -1.01
N ILE A 849 -18.07 35.11 -0.72
CA ILE A 849 -17.18 34.50 -1.73
C ILE A 849 -17.70 33.14 -2.16
N ILE A 850 -17.96 32.25 -1.20
CA ILE A 850 -18.36 30.86 -1.48
C ILE A 850 -19.73 30.80 -2.16
N THR A 851 -20.65 31.70 -1.86
CA THR A 851 -21.98 31.73 -2.51
C THR A 851 -22.04 32.68 -3.71
N ALA A 852 -20.90 33.19 -4.20
CA ALA A 852 -20.88 34.15 -5.29
C ALA A 852 -21.36 33.53 -6.61
N THR A 853 -22.29 34.19 -7.29
CA THR A 853 -22.80 33.78 -8.61
C THR A 853 -22.89 34.96 -9.57
N GLY A 854 -22.89 34.69 -10.86
CA GLY A 854 -23.07 35.70 -11.91
C GLY A 854 -21.75 36.21 -12.52
N SER A 855 -21.83 37.32 -13.24
CA SER A 855 -20.67 37.95 -13.87
C SER A 855 -19.69 38.42 -12.82
N ASN A 856 -18.40 38.12 -13.00
CA ASN A 856 -17.34 38.59 -12.09
C ASN A 856 -17.03 40.09 -12.24
N LYS A 857 -17.70 40.78 -13.18
CA LYS A 857 -17.70 42.25 -13.28
C LYS A 857 -18.79 42.88 -12.43
N ASP A 858 -19.99 42.29 -12.43
CA ASP A 858 -21.14 42.79 -11.67
C ASP A 858 -21.11 42.32 -10.22
N ASN A 859 -20.61 41.10 -9.99
CA ASN A 859 -20.40 40.48 -8.68
C ASN A 859 -18.93 40.05 -8.52
N PRO A 860 -18.02 40.97 -8.15
CA PRO A 860 -16.58 40.72 -8.11
C PRO A 860 -16.11 39.48 -7.33
N PRO A 861 -16.73 39.06 -6.20
CA PRO A 861 -16.45 37.79 -5.52
C PRO A 861 -16.45 36.54 -6.40
N ALA A 862 -17.26 36.52 -7.48
CA ALA A 862 -17.29 35.40 -8.41
C ALA A 862 -15.94 35.18 -9.14
N SER A 863 -15.03 36.15 -9.06
CA SER A 863 -13.65 36.02 -9.54
C SER A 863 -12.89 34.86 -8.90
N TYR A 864 -13.25 34.45 -7.67
CA TYR A 864 -12.65 33.30 -6.98
C TYR A 864 -12.71 32.02 -7.83
N TYR A 865 -13.89 31.71 -8.37
CA TYR A 865 -14.13 30.55 -9.25
C TYR A 865 -13.54 30.69 -10.65
N LYS A 866 -13.24 31.92 -11.10
CA LYS A 866 -12.56 32.17 -12.39
C LYS A 866 -11.05 31.95 -12.29
N ILE A 867 -10.47 32.18 -11.12
CA ILE A 867 -9.06 31.91 -10.81
C ILE A 867 -8.86 30.40 -10.60
N LEU A 868 -9.72 29.78 -9.77
CA LEU A 868 -9.67 28.36 -9.42
C LEU A 868 -10.56 27.56 -10.38
N ARG A 869 -9.97 27.14 -11.51
CA ARG A 869 -10.74 26.67 -12.68
C ARG A 869 -11.22 25.23 -12.61
N THR A 870 -10.62 24.44 -11.72
CA THR A 870 -11.02 23.05 -11.52
C THR A 870 -11.70 22.89 -10.17
N PRO A 871 -12.61 21.94 -10.04
CA PRO A 871 -13.24 21.63 -8.76
C PRO A 871 -12.21 21.28 -7.68
N GLU A 872 -11.14 20.59 -8.05
CA GLU A 872 -10.03 20.23 -7.16
C GLU A 872 -9.28 21.46 -6.66
N ASP A 873 -8.87 22.37 -7.54
CA ASP A 873 -8.14 23.60 -7.14
C ASP A 873 -9.01 24.47 -6.21
N THR A 874 -10.32 24.52 -6.48
CA THR A 874 -11.28 25.29 -5.68
C THR A 874 -11.42 24.71 -4.29
N MET A 875 -11.57 23.39 -4.19
CA MET A 875 -11.67 22.68 -2.92
C MET A 875 -10.38 22.81 -2.09
N GLU A 876 -9.22 22.57 -2.70
CA GLU A 876 -7.92 22.66 -2.02
C GLU A 876 -7.69 24.06 -1.45
N ASN A 877 -7.95 25.10 -2.24
CA ASN A 877 -7.77 26.47 -1.78
C ASN A 877 -8.83 26.88 -0.73
N THR A 878 -10.08 26.43 -0.87
CA THR A 878 -11.15 26.73 0.11
C THR A 878 -10.86 26.11 1.46
N THR A 879 -10.49 24.82 1.49
CA THR A 879 -10.18 24.10 2.73
C THR A 879 -8.95 24.69 3.42
N HIS A 880 -7.92 25.05 2.65
CA HIS A 880 -6.72 25.66 3.22
C HIS A 880 -6.99 27.08 3.74
N LEU A 881 -7.68 27.91 2.97
CA LEU A 881 -7.87 29.33 3.27
C LEU A 881 -8.89 29.57 4.39
N PHE A 882 -10.03 28.86 4.36
CA PHE A 882 -11.15 29.13 5.26
C PHE A 882 -11.30 28.11 6.40
N LEU A 883 -10.76 26.90 6.24
CA LEU A 883 -10.83 25.85 7.27
C LEU A 883 -9.47 25.52 7.90
N ALA A 884 -8.40 26.19 7.47
CA ALA A 884 -7.02 25.93 7.89
C ALA A 884 -6.62 24.44 7.77
N THR A 885 -7.20 23.72 6.81
CA THR A 885 -7.04 22.27 6.63
C THR A 885 -6.44 21.98 5.27
N ARG A 886 -5.39 21.15 5.20
CA ARG A 886 -4.70 20.84 3.93
C ARG A 886 -5.16 19.50 3.36
N PHE A 887 -6.04 19.55 2.37
CA PHE A 887 -6.55 18.37 1.68
C PHE A 887 -5.62 17.83 0.59
N ASN A 888 -4.58 18.56 0.14
CA ASN A 888 -3.76 18.16 -1.00
C ASN A 888 -3.12 16.76 -0.88
N CYS A 889 -2.80 16.31 0.34
CA CYS A 889 -2.27 14.97 0.56
C CYS A 889 -3.32 13.88 0.24
N ASN A 890 -4.59 14.16 0.55
CA ASN A 890 -5.74 13.28 0.33
C ASN A 890 -5.98 12.93 -1.12
N LYS A 891 -5.51 13.77 -2.06
CA LYS A 891 -5.63 13.53 -3.50
C LYS A 891 -5.15 12.15 -3.93
N CYS A 892 -4.08 11.65 -3.29
CA CYS A 892 -3.46 10.37 -3.68
C CYS A 892 -3.71 9.24 -2.68
N HIS A 893 -3.99 9.55 -1.42
CA HIS A 893 -4.12 8.62 -0.28
C HIS A 893 -4.70 9.36 0.93
N ASP A 894 -5.34 8.69 1.88
CA ASP A 894 -5.85 9.35 3.11
C ASP A 894 -4.78 10.14 3.86
N HIS A 895 -5.17 11.25 4.51
CA HIS A 895 -4.23 12.17 5.13
C HIS A 895 -3.37 11.45 6.17
N PRO A 896 -2.04 11.64 6.17
CA PRO A 896 -1.15 10.88 7.05
C PRO A 896 -1.20 11.29 8.53
N PHE A 897 -1.79 12.43 8.87
CA PHE A 897 -1.78 12.99 10.23
C PHE A 897 -3.16 13.43 10.73
N GLU A 898 -4.20 13.27 9.90
CA GLU A 898 -5.54 13.75 10.20
C GLU A 898 -6.58 12.72 9.72
N ARG A 899 -7.83 12.90 10.15
CA ARG A 899 -8.94 11.97 9.89
C ARG A 899 -9.50 12.01 8.46
N TRP A 900 -8.99 12.89 7.60
CA TRP A 900 -9.53 13.08 6.26
C TRP A 900 -9.11 11.94 5.34
N THR A 901 -10.04 11.45 4.52
CA THR A 901 -9.81 10.36 3.55
C THR A 901 -9.65 10.89 2.12
N GLN A 902 -9.20 10.05 1.20
CA GLN A 902 -9.21 10.34 -0.23
C GLN A 902 -10.64 10.52 -0.76
N ASP A 903 -11.60 9.77 -0.24
CA ASP A 903 -13.01 9.94 -0.59
C ASP A 903 -13.50 11.34 -0.21
N ASN A 904 -13.20 11.81 1.01
CA ASN A 904 -13.58 13.16 1.42
C ASN A 904 -12.98 14.25 0.53
N TYR A 905 -11.78 14.03 -0.02
CA TYR A 905 -11.18 14.94 -1.00
C TYR A 905 -12.04 15.02 -2.27
N TYR A 906 -12.39 13.87 -2.85
CA TYR A 906 -13.13 13.84 -4.11
C TYR A 906 -14.61 14.18 -3.94
N GLU A 907 -15.22 13.84 -2.81
CA GLU A 907 -16.59 14.26 -2.44
C GLU A 907 -16.67 15.79 -2.30
N MET A 908 -15.71 16.40 -1.59
CA MET A 908 -15.66 17.85 -1.43
C MET A 908 -15.32 18.53 -2.77
N ALA A 909 -14.47 17.94 -3.61
CA ALA A 909 -14.24 18.43 -4.97
C ALA A 909 -15.53 18.33 -5.82
N ALA A 910 -16.29 17.26 -5.71
CA ALA A 910 -17.55 17.06 -6.44
C ALA A 910 -18.62 18.11 -6.08
N PHE A 911 -18.61 18.66 -4.85
CA PHE A 911 -19.43 19.82 -4.49
C PHE A 911 -19.14 21.02 -5.40
N PHE A 912 -17.87 21.33 -5.65
CA PHE A 912 -17.45 22.42 -6.53
C PHE A 912 -17.60 22.10 -8.04
N ALA A 913 -17.71 20.82 -8.41
CA ALA A 913 -17.96 20.41 -9.80
C ALA A 913 -19.32 20.85 -10.34
N GLN A 914 -20.22 21.29 -9.46
CA GLN A 914 -21.52 21.86 -9.82
C GLN A 914 -21.43 23.32 -10.31
N VAL A 915 -20.27 23.97 -10.16
CA VAL A 915 -20.04 25.35 -10.60
C VAL A 915 -19.67 25.36 -12.09
N GLY A 916 -20.54 25.94 -12.92
CA GLY A 916 -20.30 26.10 -14.35
C GLY A 916 -19.74 27.48 -14.70
N LEU A 917 -18.68 27.53 -15.52
CA LEU A 917 -18.19 28.76 -16.13
C LEU A 917 -18.79 28.94 -17.52
N LYS A 918 -19.40 30.09 -17.78
CA LYS A 918 -19.96 30.46 -19.09
C LYS A 918 -19.26 31.69 -19.62
N ALA A 919 -19.08 31.76 -20.94
CA ALA A 919 -18.58 32.96 -21.60
C ALA A 919 -19.59 34.10 -21.38
N ASP A 920 -19.09 35.23 -20.91
CA ASP A 920 -19.88 36.45 -20.82
C ASP A 920 -20.20 36.92 -22.26
N PRO A 921 -21.49 37.03 -22.65
CA PRO A 921 -21.87 37.50 -23.98
C PRO A 921 -21.23 38.85 -24.35
N ALA A 922 -21.00 39.72 -23.37
CA ALA A 922 -20.36 41.02 -23.58
C ALA A 922 -18.86 40.91 -23.94
N SER A 923 -18.23 39.76 -23.73
CA SER A 923 -16.80 39.53 -24.01
C SER A 923 -16.51 39.13 -25.47
N GLY A 924 -17.53 38.79 -26.27
CA GLY A 924 -17.36 38.44 -27.68
C GLY A 924 -16.38 37.28 -27.91
N LYS A 925 -15.37 37.48 -28.76
CA LYS A 925 -14.32 36.48 -29.07
C LYS A 925 -13.10 36.54 -28.13
N ASN A 926 -13.08 37.48 -27.19
CA ASN A 926 -11.92 37.69 -26.31
C ASN A 926 -11.86 36.60 -25.24
N LYS A 927 -10.68 36.01 -25.06
CA LYS A 927 -10.40 35.00 -24.02
C LYS A 927 -9.34 35.51 -23.07
N ILE A 928 -9.47 35.19 -21.79
CA ILE A 928 -8.50 35.56 -20.74
C ILE A 928 -7.98 34.28 -20.09
N GLY A 929 -6.67 34.09 -20.12
CA GLY A 929 -6.03 32.86 -19.63
C GLY A 929 -6.46 31.60 -20.39
N GLY A 930 -6.95 31.70 -21.63
CA GLY A 930 -7.38 30.55 -22.44
C GLY A 930 -8.87 30.16 -22.33
N THR A 931 -9.65 30.90 -21.55
CA THR A 931 -11.11 30.75 -21.40
C THR A 931 -11.85 32.00 -21.85
#